data_AF-A0A8X6PJ59-F1
#
_entry.id   AF-A0A8X6PJ59-F1
#
_cell.length_a   1.000
_cell.length_b   1.000
_cell.length_c   1.000
_cell.angle_alpha   90.00
_cell.angle_beta   90.00
_cell.angle_gamma   90.00
#
_symmetry.space_group_name_H-M   'P 1'
#
loop_
_entity.id
_entity.type
_entity.pdbx_description
1 polymer ?
#
loop_
_entity_poly.entity_id
_entity_poly.type
_entity_poly.pdbx_seq_one_letter_code
_entity_poly.pdbx_strand_id
1 'polypeptide(L)'
;MFGVIVSPFLLSATIKHHIEKYREQYPAGIELLDTCLYVDDVISGADDISQALKISKDADTIMKDTSMKLRKWNSNDQTLMKTWEYEGLETHPRHSENHSRVQSSKVLGIPWNVIHDYFTIDVKGLLKLDTSKPVTKRIVLQSAGKIYDPVGFLSPYTIKHKCLLQELWLRKLAWDDELPPDIYATWLQWRFIHNCRTRSAKIKGPLTSQEVSYAENWLIHSLHEKEFPEEMRKLLAEKMTTPNPMLPYNLTVEASYPTPYATSQFLSLILLSMVGQKHAPKTTTDIKDSYDYVIVGGGSAGSVLAARLAEKECVKVLLLEAGKSPPKVTDIPTAARSFIQSDIDWNYSTAPQEHTGEGLINRSVAWPSGKAIGGSGVINAMLNLRGNKKNYDDWAVHGAKGWSYDEVLPYFKRLEDNTDEEYVKSGYHGTGGPVTVSKPLYDSELKAAVIKAAMDKGYRVGDINGPNPKGFYDLQATMRAGQRCSAAKAYLAPNDHKENLDIVSGAFVKKIIIDNLQAKGVVFDFEGQTREVRAFKEVILSAGTVNTAQLLMLSGIGPRQELEKHNIQVKAELPVGKKMQDHWAAVLAFELSEDITPIADKQVNQSNIMDYISTKTGPLTSVQGVAIMAFLDRNDPNGTNEYPDYQLYFWEAATGPPEKQLRIKPEYFEAIYGPYKDKPFYWCLSQILHPKSEGEVTLRSSDPYDPPIIDPKYFSNPDDMEVIVAGLKKCKEFGESEALRNIGSKPFTTVYPGCEDVMNDDDKYFRCMARSIIITTNHQTGTARMGNPLDPNTVVDPKLRVKTIRNLRVVDASVMPSIPGGNTNVPTMMVAEKASDIIKETIRCESDNDMHSVVQE
;
A
#
# COMPACT_ATOMS: atom_id res chain seq x y z
N MET A 1 -3.49 22.54 37.07
CA MET A 1 -3.63 21.96 35.70
C MET A 1 -4.92 21.17 35.64
N PHE A 2 -5.97 21.77 35.08
CA PHE A 2 -7.08 21.02 34.46
C PHE A 2 -6.64 20.74 33.02
N GLY A 3 -6.79 19.51 32.52
CA GLY A 3 -6.55 19.20 31.09
C GLY A 3 -5.26 18.45 30.73
N VAL A 4 -4.57 17.81 31.67
CA VAL A 4 -3.37 16.98 31.34
C VAL A 4 -3.55 15.50 31.71
N ILE A 5 -4.61 15.14 32.44
CA ILE A 5 -5.08 13.75 32.64
C ILE A 5 -6.61 13.76 32.51
N VAL A 6 -7.13 12.81 31.74
CA VAL A 6 -8.39 12.88 30.99
C VAL A 6 -9.61 12.53 31.88
N SER A 7 -10.44 13.52 32.23
CA SER A 7 -11.63 13.31 33.07
C SER A 7 -12.72 12.42 32.42
N PRO A 8 -12.98 12.49 31.10
CA PRO A 8 -13.96 11.60 30.44
C PRO A 8 -13.52 10.13 30.32
N PHE A 9 -12.22 9.88 30.11
CA PHE A 9 -11.69 8.51 29.97
C PHE A 9 -11.76 7.75 31.29
N LEU A 10 -11.38 8.39 32.41
CA LEU A 10 -11.50 7.79 33.74
C LEU A 10 -12.97 7.53 34.10
N LEU A 11 -13.88 8.44 33.75
CA LEU A 11 -15.32 8.24 33.92
C LEU A 11 -15.80 7.03 33.10
N SER A 12 -15.44 6.97 31.81
CA SER A 12 -15.83 5.85 30.94
C SER A 12 -15.28 4.52 31.43
N ALA A 13 -14.00 4.45 31.83
CA ALA A 13 -13.40 3.25 32.41
C ALA A 13 -14.08 2.84 33.73
N THR A 14 -14.42 3.81 34.58
CA THR A 14 -15.15 3.58 35.84
C THR A 14 -16.54 3.01 35.57
N ILE A 15 -17.28 3.58 34.62
CA ILE A 15 -18.59 3.10 34.22
C ILE A 15 -18.47 1.68 33.64
N LYS A 16 -17.58 1.45 32.67
CA LYS A 16 -17.36 0.11 32.08
C LYS A 16 -17.06 -0.94 33.14
N HIS A 17 -16.15 -0.64 34.06
CA HIS A 17 -15.84 -1.54 35.18
C HIS A 17 -17.08 -1.88 36.03
N HIS A 18 -17.92 -0.89 36.32
CA HIS A 18 -19.10 -1.10 37.16
C HIS A 18 -20.28 -1.74 36.45
N ILE A 19 -20.46 -1.51 35.14
CA ILE A 19 -21.59 -2.09 34.40
C ILE A 19 -21.30 -3.53 33.95
N GLU A 20 -20.03 -3.93 33.81
CA GLU A 20 -19.64 -5.27 33.34
C GLU A 20 -20.28 -6.41 34.16
N LYS A 21 -20.44 -6.23 35.48
CA LYS A 21 -21.07 -7.21 36.37
C LYS A 21 -22.56 -7.50 36.06
N TYR A 22 -23.20 -6.71 35.22
CA TYR A 22 -24.61 -6.92 34.81
C TYR A 22 -24.77 -7.44 33.39
N ARG A 23 -23.67 -7.76 32.67
CA ARG A 23 -23.69 -8.20 31.27
C ARG A 23 -24.65 -9.36 31.00
N GLU A 24 -24.74 -10.32 31.92
CA GLU A 24 -25.66 -11.46 31.79
C GLU A 24 -27.11 -11.13 32.19
N GLN A 25 -27.33 -10.21 33.12
CA GLN A 25 -28.66 -9.91 33.68
C GLN A 25 -29.46 -8.91 32.83
N TYR A 26 -28.76 -7.91 32.26
CA TYR A 26 -29.37 -6.81 31.52
C TYR A 26 -28.62 -6.54 30.20
N PRO A 27 -28.54 -7.54 29.29
CA PRO A 27 -27.68 -7.45 28.10
C PRO A 27 -28.01 -6.24 27.21
N ALA A 28 -29.30 -5.91 27.06
CA ALA A 28 -29.74 -4.77 26.24
C ALA A 28 -29.43 -3.40 26.88
N GLY A 29 -29.45 -3.32 28.21
CA GLY A 29 -29.03 -2.11 28.94
C GLY A 29 -27.51 -1.91 28.89
N ILE A 30 -26.73 -3.01 28.93
CA ILE A 30 -25.28 -2.97 28.80
C ILE A 30 -24.84 -2.58 27.40
N GLU A 31 -25.47 -3.14 26.37
CA GLU A 31 -25.22 -2.72 24.99
C GLU A 31 -25.43 -1.21 24.84
N LEU A 32 -26.58 -0.69 25.29
CA LEU A 32 -26.86 0.75 25.29
C LEU A 32 -25.77 1.57 26.01
N LEU A 33 -25.40 1.19 27.23
CA LEU A 33 -24.44 1.97 28.03
C LEU A 33 -23.00 1.86 27.51
N ASP A 34 -22.64 0.76 26.85
CA ASP A 34 -21.29 0.56 26.30
C ASP A 34 -21.09 1.26 24.95
N THR A 35 -22.15 1.33 24.13
CA THR A 35 -22.07 1.89 22.77
C THR A 35 -22.63 3.30 22.64
N CYS A 36 -23.62 3.68 23.46
CA CYS A 36 -24.41 4.90 23.25
C CYS A 36 -24.29 5.94 24.37
N LEU A 37 -23.50 5.68 25.41
CA LEU A 37 -23.16 6.64 26.46
C LEU A 37 -21.94 7.47 26.04
N TYR A 38 -22.09 8.79 25.99
CA TYR A 38 -21.00 9.73 25.77
C TYR A 38 -20.92 10.73 26.93
N VAL A 39 -19.84 10.63 27.71
CA VAL A 39 -19.63 11.41 28.94
C VAL A 39 -20.81 11.24 29.90
N ASP A 40 -21.75 12.18 29.94
CA ASP A 40 -22.93 12.21 30.81
C ASP A 40 -24.27 12.12 30.05
N ASP A 41 -24.25 11.97 28.72
CA ASP A 41 -25.46 11.84 27.87
C ASP A 41 -25.57 10.42 27.27
N VAL A 42 -26.78 9.85 27.25
CA VAL A 42 -27.11 8.60 26.55
C VAL A 42 -28.09 8.90 25.42
N ILE A 43 -27.82 8.40 24.22
CA ILE A 43 -28.66 8.65 23.04
C ILE A 43 -28.83 7.37 22.24
N SER A 44 -30.07 6.91 22.04
CA SER A 44 -30.33 5.74 21.21
C SER A 44 -31.72 5.80 20.56
N GLY A 45 -31.90 4.98 19.53
CA GLY A 45 -33.21 4.64 18.96
C GLY A 45 -33.68 3.26 19.43
N ALA A 46 -34.92 2.93 19.11
CA ALA A 46 -35.52 1.61 19.24
C ALA A 46 -36.57 1.43 18.13
N ASP A 47 -36.81 0.19 17.72
CA ASP A 47 -37.75 -0.15 16.64
C ASP A 47 -39.21 -0.02 17.11
N ASP A 48 -39.46 -0.20 18.41
CA ASP A 48 -40.76 0.00 19.03
C ASP A 48 -40.68 0.45 20.51
N ILE A 49 -41.85 0.87 21.04
CA ILE A 49 -41.99 1.40 22.41
C ILE A 49 -41.64 0.36 23.47
N SER A 50 -41.96 -0.93 23.25
CA SER A 50 -41.71 -1.99 24.24
C SER A 50 -40.22 -2.24 24.39
N GLN A 51 -39.49 -2.26 23.27
CA GLN A 51 -38.03 -2.34 23.25
C GLN A 51 -37.41 -1.11 23.94
N ALA A 52 -37.89 0.09 23.62
CA ALA A 52 -37.41 1.33 24.25
C ALA A 52 -37.62 1.32 25.78
N LEU A 53 -38.77 0.86 26.25
CA LEU A 53 -39.09 0.72 27.67
C LEU A 53 -38.18 -0.30 28.37
N LYS A 54 -37.93 -1.45 27.74
CA LYS A 54 -37.04 -2.47 28.30
C LYS A 54 -35.62 -1.93 28.45
N ILE A 55 -35.06 -1.38 27.38
CA ILE A 55 -33.69 -0.85 27.35
C ILE A 55 -33.52 0.29 28.36
N SER A 56 -34.48 1.23 28.41
CA SER A 56 -34.41 2.36 29.35
C SER A 56 -34.49 1.93 30.82
N LYS A 57 -35.32 0.94 31.15
CA LYS A 57 -35.40 0.38 32.51
C LYS A 57 -34.14 -0.37 32.92
N ASP A 58 -33.63 -1.20 32.03
CA ASP A 58 -32.39 -1.97 32.25
C ASP A 58 -31.24 -1.00 32.54
N ALA A 59 -31.06 0.02 31.69
CA ALA A 59 -30.03 1.04 31.86
C ALA A 59 -30.22 1.88 33.14
N ASP A 60 -31.44 2.32 33.45
CA ASP A 60 -31.73 3.07 34.68
C ASP A 60 -31.44 2.23 35.94
N THR A 61 -31.76 0.95 35.92
CA THR A 61 -31.50 0.02 37.04
C THR A 61 -29.99 -0.15 37.26
N ILE A 62 -29.23 -0.45 36.20
CA ILE A 62 -27.77 -0.58 36.24
C ILE A 62 -27.14 0.71 36.77
N MET A 63 -27.54 1.86 36.20
CA MET A 63 -26.93 3.15 36.55
C MET A 63 -27.33 3.64 37.95
N LYS A 64 -28.52 3.30 38.44
CA LYS A 64 -28.90 3.55 39.85
C LYS A 64 -28.08 2.73 40.83
N ASP A 65 -27.88 1.44 40.56
CA ASP A 65 -27.13 0.55 41.47
C ASP A 65 -25.63 0.92 41.53
N THR A 66 -25.12 1.55 40.46
CA THR A 66 -23.76 2.13 40.41
C THR A 66 -23.69 3.56 40.98
N SER A 67 -24.77 4.07 41.57
CA SER A 67 -24.88 5.44 42.10
C SER A 67 -24.70 6.56 41.06
N MET A 68 -24.90 6.25 39.77
CA MET A 68 -24.79 7.16 38.62
C MET A 68 -26.14 7.37 37.92
N LYS A 69 -27.19 7.70 38.69
CA LYS A 69 -28.58 7.77 38.22
C LYS A 69 -28.76 8.58 36.92
N LEU A 70 -29.39 7.96 35.90
CA LEU A 70 -29.84 8.62 34.68
C LEU A 70 -31.03 9.55 34.97
N ARG A 71 -31.06 10.71 34.31
CA ARG A 71 -32.07 11.77 34.51
C ARG A 71 -32.38 12.45 33.19
N LYS A 72 -33.41 13.32 33.20
CA LYS A 72 -33.82 14.15 32.06
C LYS A 72 -34.22 13.30 30.83
N TRP A 73 -34.97 12.23 31.08
CA TRP A 73 -35.47 11.34 30.04
C TRP A 73 -36.34 12.12 29.04
N ASN A 74 -36.09 11.89 27.75
CA ASN A 74 -36.75 12.61 26.67
C ASN A 74 -36.83 11.75 25.41
N SER A 75 -37.93 11.87 24.65
CA SER A 75 -38.18 11.09 23.44
C SER A 75 -39.09 11.85 22.47
N ASN A 76 -38.89 11.60 21.17
CA ASN A 76 -39.78 12.05 20.09
C ASN A 76 -41.16 11.35 20.12
N ASP A 77 -41.30 10.25 20.87
CA ASP A 77 -42.55 9.51 21.03
C ASP A 77 -43.32 9.93 22.30
N GLN A 78 -44.58 10.35 22.13
CA GLN A 78 -45.39 10.85 23.24
C GLN A 78 -45.90 9.75 24.18
N THR A 79 -46.06 8.52 23.67
CA THR A 79 -46.54 7.39 24.46
C THR A 79 -45.44 6.95 25.42
N LEU A 80 -44.21 6.82 24.92
CA LEU A 80 -43.04 6.49 25.72
C LEU A 80 -42.80 7.51 26.85
N MET A 81 -42.91 8.80 26.54
CA MET A 81 -42.79 9.88 27.53
C MET A 81 -43.79 9.76 28.68
N LYS A 82 -45.06 9.51 28.36
CA LYS A 82 -46.12 9.32 29.38
C LYS A 82 -45.89 8.06 30.21
N THR A 83 -45.41 6.99 29.59
CA THR A 83 -45.10 5.74 30.29
C THR A 83 -43.94 5.92 31.25
N TRP A 84 -42.87 6.62 30.85
CA TRP A 84 -41.75 6.95 31.74
C TRP A 84 -42.18 7.80 32.94
N GLU A 85 -43.06 8.78 32.74
CA GLU A 85 -43.64 9.57 33.84
C GLU A 85 -44.46 8.71 34.81
N TYR A 86 -45.31 7.83 34.28
CA TYR A 86 -46.10 6.90 35.10
C TYR A 86 -45.22 5.95 35.92
N GLU A 87 -44.08 5.53 35.37
CA GLU A 87 -43.12 4.64 36.02
C GLU A 87 -42.13 5.36 36.95
N GLY A 88 -42.28 6.67 37.14
CA GLY A 88 -41.49 7.46 38.08
C GLY A 88 -40.09 7.83 37.59
N LEU A 89 -39.82 7.75 36.29
CA LEU A 89 -38.61 8.28 35.68
C LEU A 89 -38.71 9.80 35.54
N GLU A 90 -37.60 10.50 35.85
CA GLU A 90 -37.55 11.97 35.82
C GLU A 90 -37.47 12.46 34.37
N THR A 91 -38.63 12.80 33.78
CA THR A 91 -38.75 13.40 32.44
C THR A 91 -38.57 14.92 32.49
N HIS A 92 -38.10 15.51 31.40
CA HIS A 92 -37.99 16.97 31.30
C HIS A 92 -39.32 17.59 30.84
N PRO A 93 -39.98 18.49 31.61
CA PRO A 93 -41.30 19.01 31.25
C PRO A 93 -41.26 19.88 29.99
N ARG A 94 -42.32 19.77 29.17
CA ARG A 94 -42.57 20.64 28.00
C ARG A 94 -43.12 21.99 28.44
N HIS A 95 -42.28 23.00 28.71
CA HIS A 95 -42.77 24.36 28.95
C HIS A 95 -42.67 25.28 27.72
N SER A 96 -43.84 25.63 27.16
CA SER A 96 -44.25 27.01 26.83
C SER A 96 -45.67 27.00 26.24
N GLU A 97 -46.63 27.63 26.93
CA GLU A 97 -48.00 27.93 26.47
C GLU A 97 -48.07 28.99 25.35
N ASN A 98 -46.93 29.40 24.78
CA ASN A 98 -46.89 30.25 23.59
C ASN A 98 -46.40 29.46 22.38
N HIS A 99 -47.31 29.24 21.41
CA HIS A 99 -47.11 28.52 20.15
C HIS A 99 -46.05 29.11 19.19
N SER A 100 -45.26 30.10 19.60
CA SER A 100 -44.29 30.80 18.75
C SER A 100 -42.81 30.54 19.09
N ARG A 101 -42.49 29.75 20.13
CA ARG A 101 -41.11 29.31 20.40
C ARG A 101 -40.99 27.78 20.31
N VAL A 102 -40.09 27.33 19.44
CA VAL A 102 -39.77 25.92 19.15
C VAL A 102 -39.41 25.16 20.42
N GLN A 103 -40.08 24.04 20.70
CA GLN A 103 -39.68 23.11 21.76
C GLN A 103 -38.31 22.51 21.41
N SER A 104 -37.29 22.83 22.20
CA SER A 104 -35.95 22.31 22.02
C SER A 104 -35.45 21.71 23.33
N SER A 105 -35.06 20.43 23.29
CA SER A 105 -34.17 19.86 24.30
C SER A 105 -32.72 20.02 23.82
N LYS A 106 -31.75 19.71 24.66
CA LYS A 106 -30.34 19.66 24.24
C LYS A 106 -29.82 18.25 24.47
N VAL A 107 -29.06 17.77 23.50
CA VAL A 107 -28.38 16.48 23.55
C VAL A 107 -26.96 16.75 23.12
N LEU A 108 -25.96 16.44 23.95
CA LEU A 108 -24.56 16.80 23.70
C LEU A 108 -24.42 18.28 23.33
N GLY A 109 -25.10 19.16 24.08
CA GLY A 109 -25.09 20.61 23.82
C GLY A 109 -25.78 21.07 22.53
N ILE A 110 -26.23 20.17 21.66
CA ILE A 110 -26.91 20.48 20.40
C ILE A 110 -28.43 20.55 20.62
N PRO A 111 -29.11 21.64 20.23
CA PRO A 111 -30.57 21.71 20.24
C PRO A 111 -31.23 20.61 19.41
N TRP A 112 -32.11 19.82 20.03
CA TRP A 112 -32.93 18.79 19.39
C TRP A 112 -34.40 19.21 19.41
N ASN A 113 -35.00 19.27 18.22
CA ASN A 113 -36.45 19.40 18.06
C ASN A 113 -37.08 18.03 18.22
N VAL A 114 -37.57 17.78 19.44
CA VAL A 114 -38.11 16.48 19.85
C VAL A 114 -39.37 16.10 19.05
N ILE A 115 -40.21 17.08 18.67
CA ILE A 115 -41.48 16.81 17.96
C ILE A 115 -41.24 16.32 16.53
N HIS A 116 -40.32 16.98 15.83
CA HIS A 116 -40.08 16.74 14.41
C HIS A 116 -38.84 15.88 14.14
N ASP A 117 -38.18 15.48 15.22
CA ASP A 117 -36.99 14.64 15.26
C ASP A 117 -35.84 15.15 14.38
N TYR A 118 -35.33 16.32 14.73
CA TYR A 118 -34.14 16.86 14.07
C TYR A 118 -33.29 17.71 15.00
N PHE A 119 -31.97 17.68 14.79
CA PHE A 119 -31.04 18.57 15.48
C PHE A 119 -30.93 19.91 14.74
N THR A 120 -30.73 20.98 15.51
CA THR A 120 -30.48 22.32 14.98
C THR A 120 -29.13 22.81 15.48
N ILE A 121 -28.25 23.19 14.55
CA ILE A 121 -26.97 23.81 14.88
C ILE A 121 -27.06 25.29 14.46
N ASP A 122 -26.87 26.21 15.41
CA ASP A 122 -26.87 27.64 15.12
C ASP A 122 -25.48 28.09 14.65
N VAL A 123 -25.33 28.19 13.33
CA VAL A 123 -24.09 28.66 12.70
C VAL A 123 -24.00 30.21 12.68
N LYS A 124 -25.10 30.93 12.90
CA LYS A 124 -25.12 32.41 12.81
C LYS A 124 -24.40 33.08 13.97
N GLY A 125 -24.50 32.52 15.18
CA GLY A 125 -23.76 32.99 16.35
C GLY A 125 -22.23 32.83 16.20
N LEU A 126 -21.79 31.85 15.41
CA LEU A 126 -20.39 31.52 15.15
C LEU A 126 -19.69 32.53 14.21
N LEU A 127 -20.48 33.28 13.44
CA LEU A 127 -19.99 34.15 12.34
C LEU A 127 -19.98 35.65 12.70
N LYS A 128 -20.34 36.03 13.93
CA LYS A 128 -20.23 37.44 14.38
C LYS A 128 -18.77 37.79 14.62
N LEU A 129 -18.25 38.71 13.82
CA LEU A 129 -16.92 39.29 14.01
C LEU A 129 -17.06 40.79 14.18
N ASP A 130 -16.27 41.31 15.10
CA ASP A 130 -16.01 42.73 15.17
C ASP A 130 -15.03 43.09 14.04
N THR A 131 -15.55 43.71 12.97
CA THR A 131 -14.75 44.11 11.80
C THR A 131 -13.87 45.33 12.07
N SER A 132 -13.91 45.89 13.27
CA SER A 132 -13.05 47.01 13.67
C SER A 132 -11.65 46.57 14.11
N LYS A 133 -11.36 45.26 14.16
CA LYS A 133 -10.08 44.70 14.61
C LYS A 133 -9.44 43.77 13.58
N PRO A 134 -8.10 43.75 13.48
CA PRO A 134 -7.40 42.79 12.63
C PRO A 134 -7.67 41.37 13.11
N VAL A 135 -7.73 40.44 12.16
CA VAL A 135 -7.96 39.03 12.44
C VAL A 135 -6.62 38.38 12.73
N THR A 136 -6.53 37.67 13.85
CA THR A 136 -5.30 37.04 14.33
C THR A 136 -5.45 35.53 14.43
N LYS A 137 -4.33 34.82 14.58
CA LYS A 137 -4.32 33.38 14.85
C LYS A 137 -5.19 32.99 16.06
N ARG A 138 -5.22 33.81 17.12
CA ARG A 138 -6.10 33.64 18.28
C ARG A 138 -7.57 33.73 17.90
N ILE A 139 -7.96 34.66 17.03
CA ILE A 139 -9.34 34.79 16.54
C ILE A 139 -9.74 33.59 15.67
N VAL A 140 -8.83 33.07 14.84
CA VAL A 140 -9.07 31.84 14.06
C VAL A 140 -9.29 30.65 14.99
N LEU A 141 -8.44 30.48 16.01
CA LEU A 141 -8.60 29.41 17.00
C LEU A 141 -9.90 29.54 17.78
N GLN A 142 -10.23 30.75 18.23
CA GLN A 142 -11.46 31.02 18.97
C GLN A 142 -12.69 30.71 18.11
N SER A 143 -12.66 31.04 16.83
CA SER A 143 -13.74 30.74 15.89
C SER A 143 -13.89 29.23 15.66
N ALA A 144 -12.77 28.51 15.51
CA ALA A 144 -12.78 27.05 15.43
C ALA A 144 -13.35 26.40 16.70
N GLY A 145 -12.92 26.87 17.88
CA GLY A 145 -13.29 26.30 19.18
C GLY A 145 -14.74 26.59 19.60
N LYS A 146 -15.43 27.54 18.96
CA LYS A 146 -16.87 27.78 19.19
C LYS A 146 -17.76 26.73 18.53
N ILE A 147 -17.26 25.99 17.55
CA ILE A 147 -18.00 24.94 16.87
C ILE A 147 -17.94 23.69 17.74
N TYR A 148 -19.01 23.44 18.51
CA TYR A 148 -19.16 22.21 19.27
C TYR A 148 -19.82 21.15 18.40
N ASP A 149 -19.03 20.17 17.95
CA ASP A 149 -19.47 19.08 17.07
C ASP A 149 -18.96 17.72 17.61
N PRO A 150 -19.53 17.24 18.72
CA PRO A 150 -19.09 16.01 19.38
C PRO A 150 -19.35 14.74 18.55
N VAL A 151 -20.25 14.82 17.56
CA VAL A 151 -20.67 13.69 16.70
C VAL A 151 -20.07 13.75 15.29
N GLY A 152 -19.30 14.80 14.96
CA GLY A 152 -18.57 14.91 13.70
C GLY A 152 -19.42 15.31 12.48
N PHE A 153 -20.67 15.77 12.65
CA PHE A 153 -21.54 16.19 11.54
C PHE A 153 -21.04 17.42 10.79
N LEU A 154 -20.26 18.26 11.47
CA LEU A 154 -19.56 19.39 10.90
C LEU A 154 -18.08 19.10 10.73
N SER A 155 -17.63 17.84 10.77
CA SER A 155 -16.22 17.49 10.56
C SER A 155 -15.68 17.96 9.22
N PRO A 156 -16.41 17.87 8.07
CA PRO A 156 -15.92 18.44 6.80
C PRO A 156 -15.75 19.98 6.87
N TYR A 157 -16.53 20.65 7.72
CA TYR A 157 -16.47 22.09 7.96
C TYR A 157 -15.34 22.49 8.92
N THR A 158 -15.20 21.78 10.05
CA THR A 158 -14.20 22.06 11.10
C THR A 158 -12.79 21.60 10.71
N ILE A 159 -12.64 20.61 9.82
CA ILE A 159 -11.33 20.16 9.31
C ILE A 159 -10.62 21.30 8.57
N LYS A 160 -11.33 22.05 7.71
CA LYS A 160 -10.74 23.21 7.01
C LYS A 160 -10.21 24.26 7.99
N HIS A 161 -10.91 24.45 9.11
CA HIS A 161 -10.45 25.30 10.21
C HIS A 161 -9.18 24.81 10.87
N LYS A 162 -9.10 23.51 11.15
CA LYS A 162 -7.91 22.88 11.74
C LYS A 162 -6.71 22.94 10.79
N CYS A 163 -6.92 22.77 9.48
CA CYS A 163 -5.88 22.92 8.46
C CYS A 163 -5.38 24.37 8.37
N LEU A 164 -6.28 25.36 8.42
CA LEU A 164 -5.90 26.77 8.45
C LEU A 164 -5.07 27.10 9.70
N LEU A 165 -5.47 26.58 10.86
CA LEU A 165 -4.71 26.69 12.11
C LEU A 165 -3.32 26.03 11.98
N GLN A 166 -3.25 24.84 11.40
CA GLN A 166 -2.01 24.13 11.15
C GLN A 166 -1.07 24.94 10.26
N GLU A 167 -1.57 25.55 9.19
CA GLU A 167 -0.78 26.42 8.32
C GLU A 167 -0.23 27.64 9.08
N LEU A 168 -1.04 28.25 9.96
CA LEU A 168 -0.60 29.32 10.86
C LEU A 168 0.44 28.85 11.89
N TRP A 169 0.47 27.56 12.24
CA TRP A 169 1.52 26.97 13.06
C TRP A 169 2.81 26.73 12.28
N LEU A 170 2.71 26.18 11.07
CA LEU A 170 3.86 25.93 10.19
C LEU A 170 4.58 27.22 9.80
N ARG A 171 3.83 28.30 9.61
CA ARG A 171 4.38 29.65 9.37
C ARG A 171 4.91 30.36 10.61
N LYS A 172 4.85 29.71 11.78
CA LYS A 172 5.33 30.24 13.07
C LYS A 172 4.73 31.59 13.46
N LEU A 173 3.48 31.87 13.06
CA LEU A 173 2.79 33.11 13.42
C LEU A 173 2.52 33.16 14.93
N ALA A 174 2.77 34.31 15.57
CA ALA A 174 2.43 34.51 16.97
C ALA A 174 0.90 34.61 17.14
N TRP A 175 0.43 34.53 18.39
CA TRP A 175 -1.01 34.46 18.68
C TRP A 175 -1.80 35.68 18.21
N ASP A 176 -1.20 36.85 18.31
CA ASP A 176 -1.86 38.14 18.11
C ASP A 176 -1.34 38.88 16.86
N ASP A 177 -0.53 38.20 16.05
CA ASP A 177 -0.13 38.67 14.72
C ASP A 177 -1.34 38.65 13.77
N GLU A 178 -1.42 39.66 12.92
CA GLU A 178 -2.42 39.74 11.86
C GLU A 178 -2.20 38.61 10.83
N LEU A 179 -3.30 38.04 10.33
CA LEU A 179 -3.22 36.98 9.33
C LEU A 179 -2.55 37.48 8.03
N PRO A 180 -1.60 36.71 7.47
CA PRO A 180 -1.07 36.97 6.14
C PRO A 180 -2.20 37.10 5.10
N PRO A 181 -2.09 38.00 4.10
CA PRO A 181 -3.20 38.29 3.17
C PRO A 181 -3.77 37.07 2.42
N ASP A 182 -2.94 36.08 2.09
CA ASP A 182 -3.35 34.82 1.44
C ASP A 182 -4.16 33.91 2.39
N ILE A 183 -3.76 33.88 3.67
CA ILE A 183 -4.46 33.14 4.72
C ILE A 183 -5.74 33.85 5.14
N TYR A 184 -5.73 35.18 5.21
CA TYR A 184 -6.89 36.01 5.48
C TYR A 184 -7.96 35.84 4.38
N ALA A 185 -7.58 35.83 3.11
CA ALA A 185 -8.49 35.57 2.00
C ALA A 185 -9.12 34.16 2.09
N THR A 186 -8.32 33.14 2.40
CA THR A 186 -8.78 31.76 2.62
C THR A 186 -9.77 31.67 3.78
N TRP A 187 -9.46 32.35 4.89
CA TRP A 187 -10.31 32.44 6.06
C TRP A 187 -11.64 33.18 5.77
N LEU A 188 -11.60 34.26 4.97
CA LEU A 188 -12.78 34.99 4.52
C LEU A 188 -13.67 34.17 3.57
N GLN A 189 -13.10 33.48 2.59
CA GLN A 189 -13.85 32.61 1.68
C GLN A 189 -14.65 31.58 2.49
N TRP A 190 -14.00 30.90 3.43
CA TRP A 190 -14.68 29.95 4.32
C TRP A 190 -15.85 30.60 5.08
N ARG A 191 -15.68 31.83 5.57
CA ARG A 191 -16.68 32.52 6.38
C ARG A 191 -17.91 32.93 5.56
N PHE A 192 -17.73 33.30 4.29
CA PHE A 192 -18.79 33.84 3.44
C PHE A 192 -19.57 32.77 2.67
N ILE A 193 -18.98 31.62 2.37
CA ILE A 193 -19.65 30.54 1.59
C ILE A 193 -20.90 29.99 2.31
N HIS A 194 -21.11 30.24 3.60
CA HIS A 194 -22.14 29.54 4.37
C HIS A 194 -23.06 30.43 5.21
N ASN A 195 -23.42 31.62 4.70
CA ASN A 195 -24.49 32.46 5.27
C ASN A 195 -25.92 31.87 5.05
N CYS A 196 -26.01 30.60 4.65
CA CYS A 196 -27.25 29.89 4.37
C CYS A 196 -27.96 29.46 5.67
N ARG A 197 -29.28 29.65 5.71
CA ARG A 197 -30.13 28.99 6.72
C ARG A 197 -30.13 27.49 6.44
N THR A 198 -29.44 26.70 7.25
CA THR A 198 -29.59 25.24 7.24
C THR A 198 -30.93 24.88 7.91
N ARG A 199 -31.88 24.36 7.13
CA ARG A 199 -32.98 23.54 7.67
C ARG A 199 -32.52 22.09 7.65
N SER A 200 -32.75 21.42 8.77
CA SER A 200 -32.21 20.14 9.21
C SER A 200 -32.52 18.92 8.33
N ALA A 201 -31.65 17.91 8.39
CA ALA A 201 -31.99 16.53 8.04
C ALA A 201 -32.96 15.95 9.10
N LYS A 202 -33.98 15.22 8.65
CA LYS A 202 -34.75 14.33 9.53
C LYS A 202 -33.90 13.11 9.81
N ILE A 203 -33.62 12.81 11.07
CA ILE A 203 -32.90 11.59 11.42
C ILE A 203 -33.97 10.57 11.81
N LYS A 204 -34.11 9.49 11.03
CA LYS A 204 -34.90 8.32 11.44
C LYS A 204 -33.92 7.17 11.69
N GLY A 205 -33.50 7.01 12.95
CA GLY A 205 -32.62 5.91 13.36
C GLY A 205 -31.12 6.15 13.14
N PRO A 206 -30.26 5.13 13.39
CA PRO A 206 -28.84 5.21 13.10
C PRO A 206 -28.62 5.53 11.62
N LEU A 207 -27.78 6.51 11.34
CA LEU A 207 -27.58 7.04 9.99
C LEU A 207 -27.11 5.93 9.05
N THR A 208 -27.85 5.75 7.96
CA THR A 208 -27.40 4.89 6.87
C THR A 208 -26.28 5.60 6.09
N SER A 209 -25.37 4.83 5.48
CA SER A 209 -24.27 5.36 4.65
C SER A 209 -24.74 6.29 3.54
N GLN A 210 -25.99 6.12 3.09
CA GLN A 210 -26.64 6.90 2.04
C GLN A 210 -27.07 8.29 2.52
N GLU A 211 -27.50 8.42 3.77
CA GLU A 211 -27.95 9.68 4.38
C GLU A 211 -26.78 10.60 4.74
N VAL A 212 -25.64 10.02 5.15
CA VAL A 212 -24.37 10.75 5.34
C VAL A 212 -23.88 11.35 4.02
N SER A 213 -23.88 10.55 2.94
CA SER A 213 -23.50 11.01 1.60
C SER A 213 -24.45 12.08 1.03
N TYR A 214 -25.75 12.01 1.38
CA TYR A 214 -26.73 13.02 0.96
C TYR A 214 -26.52 14.37 1.68
N ALA A 215 -26.15 14.34 2.96
CA ALA A 215 -25.81 15.54 3.74
C ALA A 215 -24.51 16.20 3.24
N GLU A 216 -23.52 15.40 2.85
CA GLU A 216 -22.26 15.87 2.25
C GLU A 216 -22.47 16.53 0.89
N ASN A 217 -23.31 15.94 0.01
CA ASN A 217 -23.63 16.51 -1.30
C ASN A 217 -24.47 17.80 -1.22
N TRP A 218 -25.34 17.92 -0.20
CA TRP A 218 -26.18 19.12 -0.02
C TRP A 218 -25.40 20.35 0.45
N LEU A 219 -24.32 20.14 1.22
CA LEU A 219 -23.44 21.22 1.72
C LEU A 219 -22.51 21.82 0.65
N ILE A 220 -22.30 21.14 -0.49
CA ILE A 220 -21.30 21.50 -1.50
C ILE A 220 -21.87 22.35 -2.65
N HIS A 221 -23.19 22.36 -2.88
CA HIS A 221 -23.77 22.82 -4.17
C HIS A 221 -24.58 24.13 -4.18
N SER A 222 -24.28 25.13 -3.36
CA SER A 222 -24.99 26.42 -3.44
C SER A 222 -24.08 27.65 -3.46
N LEU A 223 -23.47 28.00 -4.61
CA LEU A 223 -23.10 29.38 -4.94
C LEU A 223 -23.03 29.62 -6.46
N HIS A 224 -23.61 30.73 -6.91
CA HIS A 224 -23.36 31.34 -8.23
C HIS A 224 -22.48 32.59 -8.04
N GLU A 225 -21.53 32.81 -8.95
CA GLU A 225 -20.57 33.94 -9.00
C GLU A 225 -21.18 35.37 -8.91
N LYS A 226 -22.49 35.51 -9.13
CA LYS A 226 -23.17 36.80 -9.22
C LYS A 226 -23.46 37.46 -7.85
N GLU A 227 -23.23 36.76 -6.73
CA GLU A 227 -23.56 37.24 -5.38
C GLU A 227 -22.39 37.94 -4.65
N PHE A 228 -21.19 37.97 -5.22
CA PHE A 228 -20.04 38.66 -4.59
C PHE A 228 -20.07 40.19 -4.81
N PRO A 229 -19.67 41.01 -3.82
CA PRO A 229 -19.37 42.44 -4.02
C PRO A 229 -18.26 42.66 -5.06
N GLU A 230 -18.33 43.77 -5.80
CA GLU A 230 -17.46 44.03 -6.96
C GLU A 230 -15.96 44.11 -6.62
N GLU A 231 -15.62 44.67 -5.45
CA GLU A 231 -14.24 44.72 -4.93
C GLU A 231 -13.67 43.32 -4.69
N MET A 232 -14.52 42.37 -4.29
CA MET A 232 -14.13 40.99 -4.01
C MET A 232 -13.93 40.18 -5.31
N ARG A 233 -14.71 40.47 -6.36
CA ARG A 233 -14.51 39.85 -7.68
C ARG A 233 -13.17 40.24 -8.31
N LYS A 234 -12.75 41.50 -8.15
CA LYS A 234 -11.42 41.95 -8.59
C LYS A 234 -10.29 41.24 -7.86
N LEU A 235 -10.41 41.08 -6.54
CA LEU A 235 -9.39 40.43 -5.71
C LEU A 235 -9.24 38.92 -5.98
N LEU A 236 -10.35 38.26 -6.35
CA LEU A 236 -10.37 36.84 -6.76
C LEU A 236 -9.80 36.66 -8.18
N ALA A 237 -10.10 37.58 -9.11
CA ALA A 237 -9.61 37.53 -10.49
C ALA A 237 -8.09 37.76 -10.60
N GLU A 238 -7.50 38.60 -9.74
CA GLU A 238 -6.06 38.89 -9.77
C GLU A 238 -5.17 37.78 -9.16
N LYS A 239 -5.71 36.88 -8.32
CA LYS A 239 -4.92 35.88 -7.58
C LYS A 239 -5.19 34.41 -7.92
N MET A 240 -6.13 34.13 -8.84
CA MET A 240 -6.37 32.78 -9.37
C MET A 240 -5.26 32.24 -10.29
N THR A 241 -4.16 32.98 -10.49
CA THR A 241 -2.99 32.56 -11.30
C THR A 241 -1.92 31.79 -10.52
N THR A 242 -2.11 31.57 -9.21
CA THR A 242 -1.22 30.72 -8.40
C THR A 242 -1.94 29.46 -7.91
N PRO A 243 -1.47 28.24 -8.22
CA PRO A 243 -2.11 27.01 -7.78
C PRO A 243 -2.05 26.87 -6.25
N ASN A 244 -3.21 26.69 -5.63
CA ASN A 244 -3.37 26.31 -4.23
C ASN A 244 -2.76 24.90 -4.01
N PRO A 245 -1.79 24.71 -3.09
CA PRO A 245 -1.12 23.41 -2.89
C PRO A 245 -2.00 22.33 -2.23
N MET A 246 -3.26 22.62 -1.91
CA MET A 246 -4.20 21.67 -1.32
C MET A 246 -5.35 21.40 -2.30
N LEU A 247 -5.09 20.62 -3.34
CA LEU A 247 -6.17 19.94 -4.07
C LEU A 247 -7.02 19.16 -3.05
N PRO A 248 -8.36 19.22 -3.12
CA PRO A 248 -9.21 18.37 -2.30
C PRO A 248 -8.84 16.92 -2.61
N TYR A 249 -8.22 16.26 -1.64
CA TYR A 249 -7.90 14.85 -1.74
C TYR A 249 -9.20 14.09 -2.03
N ASN A 250 -9.25 13.39 -3.18
CA ASN A 250 -10.51 12.89 -3.73
C ASN A 250 -10.90 11.56 -3.05
N LEU A 251 -11.67 11.67 -1.96
CA LEU A 251 -12.19 10.52 -1.21
C LEU A 251 -13.01 9.57 -2.10
N THR A 252 -13.73 10.09 -3.09
CA THR A 252 -14.51 9.28 -4.02
C THR A 252 -13.62 8.37 -4.86
N VAL A 253 -12.43 8.84 -5.25
CA VAL A 253 -11.45 8.02 -5.96
C VAL A 253 -10.91 6.91 -5.05
N GLU A 254 -10.53 7.21 -3.81
CA GLU A 254 -10.07 6.17 -2.86
C GLU A 254 -11.17 5.13 -2.59
N ALA A 255 -12.41 5.57 -2.41
CA ALA A 255 -13.56 4.69 -2.18
C ALA A 255 -13.96 3.87 -3.42
N SER A 256 -13.45 4.22 -4.62
CA SER A 256 -13.72 3.45 -5.84
C SER A 256 -12.88 2.17 -5.96
N TYR A 257 -11.78 2.06 -5.20
CA TYR A 257 -10.92 0.89 -5.22
C TYR A 257 -11.52 -0.27 -4.41
N PRO A 258 -11.33 -1.53 -4.83
CA PRO A 258 -11.93 -2.70 -4.19
C PRO A 258 -11.19 -3.12 -2.91
N THR A 259 -11.04 -2.19 -1.97
CA THR A 259 -10.35 -2.42 -0.69
C THR A 259 -11.36 -2.68 0.43
N PRO A 260 -10.98 -3.40 1.50
CA PRO A 260 -11.85 -3.59 2.67
C PRO A 260 -12.24 -2.26 3.34
N TYR A 261 -11.51 -1.19 3.08
CA TYR A 261 -11.72 0.13 3.67
C TYR A 261 -12.58 1.05 2.82
N ALA A 262 -12.89 0.67 1.57
CA ALA A 262 -13.58 1.52 0.60
C ALA A 262 -14.95 2.03 1.09
N THR A 263 -15.66 1.19 1.82
CA THR A 263 -16.97 1.50 2.43
C THR A 263 -16.89 1.76 3.93
N SER A 264 -15.69 1.76 4.50
CA SER A 264 -15.49 1.97 5.93
C SER A 264 -15.79 3.41 6.32
N GLN A 265 -16.56 3.60 7.40
CA GLN A 265 -16.80 4.91 8.01
C GLN A 265 -15.50 5.57 8.51
N PHE A 266 -14.43 4.77 8.69
CA PHE A 266 -13.12 5.24 9.13
C PHE A 266 -12.19 5.63 7.97
N LEU A 267 -12.57 5.46 6.70
CA LEU A 267 -11.68 5.71 5.55
C LEU A 267 -11.02 7.10 5.61
N SER A 268 -11.80 8.14 5.88
CA SER A 268 -11.29 9.51 6.04
C SER A 268 -10.26 9.62 7.18
N LEU A 269 -10.49 8.96 8.32
CA LEU A 269 -9.57 8.97 9.46
C LEU A 269 -8.29 8.18 9.16
N ILE A 270 -8.41 7.03 8.48
CA ILE A 270 -7.27 6.24 8.00
C ILE A 270 -6.38 7.11 7.11
N LEU A 271 -6.96 7.77 6.10
CA LEU A 271 -6.25 8.63 5.15
C LEU A 271 -5.59 9.83 5.84
N LEU A 272 -6.27 10.46 6.80
CA LEU A 272 -5.75 11.56 7.62
C LEU A 272 -4.56 11.10 8.46
N SER A 273 -4.62 9.91 9.06
CA SER A 273 -3.55 9.36 9.89
C SER A 273 -2.24 9.13 9.12
N MET A 274 -2.31 9.09 7.79
CA MET A 274 -1.16 8.90 6.89
C MET A 274 -0.65 10.22 6.29
N VAL A 275 -1.21 11.39 6.63
CA VAL A 275 -0.77 12.70 6.10
C VAL A 275 0.64 13.09 6.57
N GLY A 276 1.11 12.54 7.69
CA GLY A 276 2.44 12.80 8.22
C GLY A 276 3.60 12.34 7.32
N GLN A 277 3.32 11.54 6.28
CA GLN A 277 4.30 11.15 5.28
C GLN A 277 3.80 11.50 3.88
N LYS A 278 4.72 12.00 3.05
CA LYS A 278 4.44 12.21 1.63
C LYS A 278 4.25 10.87 0.95
N HIS A 279 3.11 10.69 0.29
CA HIS A 279 2.70 9.42 -0.30
C HIS A 279 3.39 9.16 -1.65
N ALA A 280 3.37 10.15 -2.54
CA ALA A 280 3.93 10.10 -3.88
C ALA A 280 4.65 11.42 -4.20
N PRO A 281 5.60 11.44 -5.16
CA PRO A 281 6.21 12.68 -5.62
C PRO A 281 5.19 13.57 -6.35
N LYS A 282 5.47 14.87 -6.37
CA LYS A 282 4.86 15.85 -7.27
C LYS A 282 5.24 15.47 -8.69
N THR A 283 4.24 15.47 -9.56
CA THR A 283 4.42 15.26 -11.00
C THR A 283 4.24 16.56 -11.76
N THR A 284 4.76 16.60 -12.98
CA THR A 284 4.63 17.75 -13.89
C THR A 284 4.01 17.31 -15.21
N THR A 285 3.28 18.23 -15.84
CA THR A 285 2.80 18.12 -17.23
C THR A 285 3.65 18.95 -18.20
N ASP A 286 4.53 19.80 -17.66
CA ASP A 286 5.49 20.59 -18.43
C ASP A 286 6.71 19.73 -18.74
N ILE A 287 6.84 19.37 -20.02
CA ILE A 287 7.90 18.49 -20.54
C ILE A 287 8.71 19.31 -21.52
N LYS A 288 10.01 19.44 -21.25
CA LYS A 288 10.96 20.14 -22.13
C LYS A 288 11.21 19.30 -23.39
N ASP A 289 11.62 19.94 -24.47
CA ASP A 289 11.97 19.23 -25.73
C ASP A 289 13.16 18.27 -25.58
N SER A 290 14.01 18.49 -24.58
CA SER A 290 15.24 17.73 -24.38
C SER A 290 15.76 17.73 -22.95
N TYR A 291 16.43 16.63 -22.60
CA TYR A 291 17.05 16.34 -21.30
C TYR A 291 18.43 15.70 -21.49
N ASP A 292 19.26 15.70 -20.45
CA ASP A 292 20.51 14.91 -20.47
C ASP A 292 20.21 13.42 -20.41
N TYR A 293 19.32 13.05 -19.47
CA TYR A 293 18.91 11.67 -19.24
C TYR A 293 17.40 11.55 -19.31
N VAL A 294 16.92 10.57 -20.08
CA VAL A 294 15.51 10.18 -20.12
C VAL A 294 15.40 8.76 -19.57
N ILE A 295 14.75 8.62 -18.42
CA ILE A 295 14.51 7.35 -17.74
C ILE A 295 13.08 6.90 -18.05
N VAL A 296 12.94 5.66 -18.53
CA VAL A 296 11.65 5.06 -18.92
C VAL A 296 11.23 4.03 -17.87
N GLY A 297 10.19 4.35 -17.12
CA GLY A 297 9.65 3.54 -16.03
C GLY A 297 10.01 4.10 -14.66
N GLY A 298 9.00 4.55 -13.91
CA GLY A 298 9.07 5.05 -12.54
C GLY A 298 8.98 3.96 -11.48
N GLY A 299 9.37 2.72 -11.80
CA GLY A 299 9.41 1.58 -10.89
C GLY A 299 10.50 1.67 -9.83
N SER A 300 10.82 0.53 -9.19
CA SER A 300 11.82 0.47 -8.11
C SER A 300 13.20 1.02 -8.55
N ALA A 301 13.72 0.56 -9.68
CA ALA A 301 15.01 1.02 -10.19
C ALA A 301 14.97 2.46 -10.73
N GLY A 302 13.95 2.80 -11.54
CA GLY A 302 13.84 4.13 -12.12
C GLY A 302 13.67 5.24 -11.08
N SER A 303 12.95 4.96 -10.00
CA SER A 303 12.80 5.88 -8.86
C SER A 303 14.15 6.20 -8.19
N VAL A 304 14.96 5.16 -7.93
CA VAL A 304 16.31 5.32 -7.37
C VAL A 304 17.19 6.11 -8.33
N LEU A 305 17.23 5.69 -9.59
CA LEU A 305 18.14 6.25 -10.57
C LEU A 305 17.87 7.73 -10.85
N ALA A 306 16.60 8.10 -11.02
CA ALA A 306 16.20 9.49 -11.28
C ALA A 306 16.60 10.41 -10.13
N ALA A 307 16.30 10.02 -8.89
CA ALA A 307 16.68 10.78 -7.71
C ALA A 307 18.21 10.90 -7.57
N ARG A 308 18.93 9.79 -7.75
CA ARG A 308 20.41 9.79 -7.64
C ARG A 308 21.05 10.66 -8.71
N LEU A 309 20.63 10.59 -9.97
CA LEU A 309 21.20 11.43 -11.03
C LEU A 309 20.89 12.92 -10.81
N ALA A 310 19.70 13.24 -10.29
CA ALA A 310 19.31 14.61 -9.96
C ALA A 310 20.11 15.25 -8.80
N GLU A 311 20.88 14.47 -8.03
CA GLU A 311 21.85 15.00 -7.07
C GLU A 311 22.94 15.86 -7.76
N LYS A 312 23.21 15.62 -9.05
CA LYS A 312 24.10 16.47 -9.86
C LYS A 312 23.29 17.57 -10.53
N GLU A 313 23.31 18.78 -9.96
CA GLU A 313 22.51 19.92 -10.43
C GLU A 313 22.81 20.34 -11.88
N CYS A 314 23.99 20.02 -12.39
CA CYS A 314 24.41 20.34 -13.76
C CYS A 314 23.77 19.45 -14.84
N VAL A 315 22.98 18.43 -14.48
CA VAL A 315 22.28 17.57 -15.45
C VAL A 315 20.77 17.62 -15.28
N LYS A 316 20.04 17.58 -16.38
CA LYS A 316 18.57 17.54 -16.44
C LYS A 316 18.08 16.11 -16.64
N VAL A 317 17.20 15.65 -15.76
CA VAL A 317 16.66 14.29 -15.75
C VAL A 317 15.15 14.33 -15.98
N LEU A 318 14.67 13.51 -16.91
CA LEU A 318 13.25 13.24 -17.12
C LEU A 318 12.94 11.79 -16.75
N LEU A 319 11.93 11.58 -15.92
CA LEU A 319 11.36 10.27 -15.62
C LEU A 319 9.95 10.16 -16.22
N LEU A 320 9.74 9.17 -17.10
CA LEU A 320 8.43 8.89 -17.71
C LEU A 320 7.87 7.57 -17.15
N GLU A 321 6.68 7.62 -16.55
CA GLU A 321 5.97 6.44 -16.02
C GLU A 321 4.60 6.30 -16.67
N ALA A 322 4.27 5.09 -17.14
CA ALA A 322 3.00 4.80 -17.80
C ALA A 322 1.80 4.88 -16.84
N GLY A 323 1.98 4.47 -15.59
CA GLY A 323 1.00 4.54 -14.54
C GLY A 323 0.84 5.93 -13.91
N LYS A 324 -0.24 6.10 -13.16
CA LYS A 324 -0.50 7.31 -12.37
C LYS A 324 0.16 7.22 -10.98
N SER A 325 -0.01 8.25 -10.16
CA SER A 325 0.27 8.12 -8.73
C SER A 325 -0.64 7.04 -8.11
N PRO A 326 -0.11 6.16 -7.25
CA PRO A 326 -0.93 5.14 -6.60
C PRO A 326 -1.98 5.79 -5.66
N PRO A 327 -3.08 5.07 -5.34
CA PRO A 327 -4.00 5.45 -4.28
C PRO A 327 -3.32 5.36 -2.91
N LYS A 328 -3.64 6.24 -1.97
CA LYS A 328 -2.95 6.29 -0.67
C LYS A 328 -3.25 5.08 0.19
N VAL A 329 -4.38 4.41 0.00
CA VAL A 329 -4.69 3.16 0.71
C VAL A 329 -3.64 2.07 0.42
N THR A 330 -2.88 2.15 -0.68
CA THR A 330 -1.73 1.25 -0.95
C THR A 330 -0.61 1.35 0.10
N ASP A 331 -0.54 2.47 0.86
CA ASP A 331 0.43 2.63 1.94
C ASP A 331 0.12 1.74 3.15
N ILE A 332 -1.11 1.23 3.27
CA ILE A 332 -1.49 0.23 4.27
C ILE A 332 -0.96 -1.13 3.80
N PRO A 333 -0.03 -1.75 4.54
CA PRO A 333 0.63 -3.00 4.16
C PRO A 333 -0.30 -4.11 3.64
N THR A 334 -1.40 -4.37 4.34
CA THR A 334 -2.36 -5.41 4.00
C THR A 334 -3.24 -5.11 2.79
N ALA A 335 -3.47 -3.83 2.48
CA ALA A 335 -4.39 -3.40 1.43
C ALA A 335 -3.84 -3.62 0.00
N ALA A 336 -2.52 -3.68 -0.14
CA ALA A 336 -1.84 -3.69 -1.43
C ALA A 336 -2.32 -4.81 -2.39
N ARG A 337 -2.70 -5.97 -1.86
CA ARG A 337 -3.19 -7.11 -2.66
C ARG A 337 -4.56 -6.83 -3.29
N SER A 338 -5.38 -5.97 -2.69
CA SER A 338 -6.67 -5.57 -3.24
C SER A 338 -6.57 -4.85 -4.58
N PHE A 339 -5.39 -4.34 -4.94
CA PHE A 339 -5.17 -3.62 -6.19
C PHE A 339 -4.74 -4.51 -7.36
N ILE A 340 -4.57 -5.82 -7.15
CA ILE A 340 -4.39 -6.77 -8.26
C ILE A 340 -5.64 -6.72 -9.15
N GLN A 341 -5.45 -6.73 -10.48
CA GLN A 341 -6.51 -6.54 -11.48
C GLN A 341 -7.18 -5.15 -11.48
N SER A 342 -6.61 -4.15 -10.80
CA SER A 342 -7.07 -2.74 -10.88
C SER A 342 -6.31 -1.94 -11.95
N ASP A 343 -6.57 -0.63 -12.06
CA ASP A 343 -5.90 0.25 -13.02
C ASP A 343 -4.41 0.48 -12.70
N ILE A 344 -3.95 0.18 -11.47
CA ILE A 344 -2.53 0.22 -11.08
C ILE A 344 -1.80 -1.12 -11.24
N ASP A 345 -2.43 -2.10 -11.86
CA ASP A 345 -1.84 -3.37 -12.27
C ASP A 345 -1.72 -3.40 -13.80
N TRP A 346 -0.63 -3.97 -14.32
CA TRP A 346 -0.51 -4.34 -15.72
C TRP A 346 -1.37 -5.57 -16.05
N ASN A 347 -1.69 -6.38 -15.04
CA ASN A 347 -2.56 -7.54 -15.12
C ASN A 347 -2.08 -8.56 -16.17
N TYR A 348 -0.78 -8.87 -16.15
CA TYR A 348 -0.23 -9.88 -17.05
C TYR A 348 -0.71 -11.28 -16.69
N SER A 349 -0.64 -12.16 -17.68
CA SER A 349 -0.78 -13.59 -17.50
C SER A 349 0.15 -14.31 -18.46
N THR A 350 0.56 -15.52 -18.09
CA THR A 350 1.47 -16.31 -18.92
C THR A 350 0.75 -16.89 -20.14
N ALA A 351 1.51 -17.28 -21.16
CA ALA A 351 1.07 -18.27 -22.13
C ALA A 351 0.65 -19.57 -21.42
N PRO A 352 -0.19 -20.41 -22.05
CA PRO A 352 -0.52 -21.73 -21.52
C PRO A 352 0.75 -22.52 -21.21
N GLN A 353 0.86 -23.01 -19.98
CA GLN A 353 2.04 -23.75 -19.53
C GLN A 353 1.96 -25.22 -19.96
N GLU A 354 3.08 -25.76 -20.43
CA GLU A 354 3.14 -27.13 -20.97
C GLU A 354 3.12 -28.19 -19.85
N HIS A 355 3.87 -27.94 -18.78
CA HIS A 355 4.13 -28.92 -17.72
C HIS A 355 3.41 -28.62 -16.39
N THR A 356 2.55 -27.60 -16.35
CA THR A 356 1.75 -27.24 -15.18
C THR A 356 0.49 -26.43 -15.56
N GLY A 357 -0.34 -26.11 -14.57
CA GLY A 357 -1.51 -25.25 -14.71
C GLY A 357 -2.79 -25.98 -15.10
N GLU A 358 -2.88 -27.31 -14.94
CA GLU A 358 -4.12 -28.06 -15.26
C GLU A 358 -5.36 -27.52 -14.54
N GLY A 359 -5.19 -27.07 -13.29
CA GLY A 359 -6.23 -26.45 -12.47
C GLY A 359 -6.45 -24.96 -12.73
N LEU A 360 -5.71 -24.35 -13.67
CA LEU A 360 -5.77 -22.93 -13.99
C LEU A 360 -6.51 -22.67 -15.31
N ILE A 361 -7.22 -21.55 -15.38
CA ILE A 361 -7.93 -21.11 -16.59
C ILE A 361 -6.93 -20.94 -17.73
N ASN A 362 -7.12 -21.70 -18.81
CA ASN A 362 -6.25 -21.78 -19.98
C ASN A 362 -4.80 -22.19 -19.66
N ARG A 363 -4.56 -22.92 -18.56
CA ARG A 363 -3.21 -23.25 -18.05
C ARG A 363 -2.30 -22.03 -17.90
N SER A 364 -2.89 -20.87 -17.60
CA SER A 364 -2.21 -19.59 -17.59
C SER A 364 -2.12 -19.06 -16.16
N VAL A 365 -0.89 -18.76 -15.72
CA VAL A 365 -0.58 -18.24 -14.38
C VAL A 365 -0.76 -16.72 -14.37
N ALA A 366 -1.40 -16.19 -13.32
CA ALA A 366 -1.56 -14.75 -13.14
C ALA A 366 -0.23 -14.09 -12.74
N TRP A 367 0.14 -12.98 -13.37
CA TRP A 367 1.38 -12.24 -13.16
C TRP A 367 1.09 -10.76 -12.86
N PRO A 368 0.66 -10.43 -11.62
CA PRO A 368 0.45 -9.04 -11.23
C PRO A 368 1.76 -8.25 -11.29
N SER A 369 1.70 -7.03 -11.81
CA SER A 369 2.86 -6.14 -11.94
C SER A 369 2.42 -4.68 -11.84
N GLY A 370 3.12 -3.87 -11.04
CA GLY A 370 2.66 -2.52 -10.73
C GLY A 370 2.79 -1.57 -11.92
N LYS A 371 1.71 -0.84 -12.20
CA LYS A 371 1.58 0.22 -13.20
C LYS A 371 1.23 1.54 -12.50
N ALA A 372 2.19 2.07 -11.77
CA ALA A 372 2.08 3.33 -11.04
C ALA A 372 3.49 3.88 -10.74
N ILE A 373 3.58 5.14 -10.32
CA ILE A 373 4.82 5.68 -9.74
C ILE A 373 5.20 4.82 -8.51
N GLY A 374 6.40 4.24 -8.54
CA GLY A 374 6.88 3.22 -7.59
C GLY A 374 6.82 1.78 -8.12
N GLY A 375 6.14 1.55 -9.27
CA GLY A 375 6.03 0.26 -9.96
C GLY A 375 5.48 -0.85 -9.07
N SER A 376 5.96 -2.08 -9.25
CA SER A 376 5.55 -3.23 -8.42
C SER A 376 5.80 -3.02 -6.92
N GLY A 377 6.66 -2.08 -6.52
CA GLY A 377 6.87 -1.71 -5.11
C GLY A 377 5.61 -1.21 -4.39
N VAL A 378 4.61 -0.70 -5.12
CA VAL A 378 3.33 -0.23 -4.56
C VAL A 378 2.35 -1.36 -4.22
N ILE A 379 2.54 -2.55 -4.81
CA ILE A 379 1.66 -3.72 -4.62
C ILE A 379 2.38 -4.96 -4.07
N ASN A 380 3.70 -4.91 -3.82
CA ASN A 380 4.47 -6.05 -3.33
C ASN A 380 4.25 -6.38 -1.84
N ALA A 381 4.80 -7.50 -1.38
CA ALA A 381 4.79 -7.89 0.04
C ALA A 381 5.81 -7.16 0.94
N MET A 382 6.55 -6.18 0.42
CA MET A 382 7.53 -5.34 1.15
C MET A 382 8.72 -6.07 1.80
N LEU A 383 8.83 -7.38 1.67
CA LEU A 383 9.88 -8.17 2.30
C LEU A 383 11.30 -7.65 1.93
N ASN A 384 12.11 -7.38 2.95
CA ASN A 384 13.47 -6.86 2.81
C ASN A 384 14.50 -7.99 2.76
N LEU A 385 14.81 -8.49 1.55
CA LEU A 385 15.82 -9.53 1.35
C LEU A 385 16.82 -9.11 0.28
N ARG A 386 18.10 -9.40 0.51
CA ARG A 386 19.19 -9.16 -0.45
C ARG A 386 19.44 -10.34 -1.39
N GLY A 387 18.93 -11.54 -1.07
CA GLY A 387 19.29 -12.77 -1.77
C GLY A 387 20.65 -13.33 -1.32
N ASN A 388 21.07 -14.44 -1.92
CA ASN A 388 22.27 -15.16 -1.49
C ASN A 388 23.56 -14.58 -2.12
N LYS A 389 24.64 -14.45 -1.33
CA LYS A 389 25.94 -13.94 -1.79
C LYS A 389 26.47 -14.67 -3.03
N LYS A 390 26.28 -15.99 -3.09
CA LYS A 390 26.78 -16.83 -4.17
C LYS A 390 26.19 -16.45 -5.52
N ASN A 391 24.94 -15.95 -5.58
CA ASN A 391 24.36 -15.50 -6.84
C ASN A 391 25.20 -14.36 -7.45
N TYR A 392 25.57 -13.37 -6.65
CA TYR A 392 26.35 -12.20 -7.08
C TYR A 392 27.77 -12.58 -7.47
N ASP A 393 28.41 -13.46 -6.69
CA ASP A 393 29.74 -13.98 -7.02
C ASP A 393 29.72 -14.76 -8.33
N ASP A 394 28.70 -15.59 -8.54
CA ASP A 394 28.49 -16.31 -9.79
C ASP A 394 28.23 -15.33 -10.97
N TRP A 395 27.53 -14.22 -10.75
CA TRP A 395 27.38 -13.19 -11.80
C TRP A 395 28.74 -12.66 -12.24
N ALA A 396 29.60 -12.31 -11.28
CA ALA A 396 30.94 -11.80 -11.56
C ALA A 396 31.81 -12.83 -12.29
N VAL A 397 31.81 -14.09 -11.83
CA VAL A 397 32.54 -15.21 -12.45
C VAL A 397 32.09 -15.43 -13.90
N HIS A 398 30.79 -15.34 -14.17
CA HIS A 398 30.22 -15.54 -15.51
C HIS A 398 30.22 -14.28 -16.39
N GLY A 399 31.01 -13.26 -16.03
CA GLY A 399 31.33 -12.14 -16.91
C GLY A 399 30.68 -10.81 -16.57
N ALA A 400 29.77 -10.75 -15.59
CA ALA A 400 29.30 -9.49 -15.01
C ALA A 400 30.34 -8.93 -14.04
N LYS A 401 31.55 -8.66 -14.53
CA LYS A 401 32.67 -8.16 -13.72
C LYS A 401 32.27 -6.90 -12.96
N GLY A 402 32.66 -6.81 -11.71
CA GLY A 402 32.29 -5.71 -10.85
C GLY A 402 31.01 -5.95 -10.05
N TRP A 403 30.36 -7.12 -10.14
CA TRP A 403 29.07 -7.39 -9.49
C TRP A 403 29.11 -8.52 -8.45
N SER A 404 30.29 -8.85 -7.90
CA SER A 404 30.41 -9.80 -6.79
C SER A 404 29.72 -9.28 -5.52
N TYR A 405 29.46 -10.16 -4.55
CA TYR A 405 28.73 -9.77 -3.33
C TYR A 405 29.43 -8.64 -2.59
N ASP A 406 30.75 -8.72 -2.44
CA ASP A 406 31.57 -7.69 -1.78
C ASP A 406 31.47 -6.33 -2.48
N GLU A 407 31.33 -6.33 -3.81
CA GLU A 407 31.20 -5.12 -4.61
C GLU A 407 29.77 -4.54 -4.63
N VAL A 408 28.75 -5.31 -4.24
CA VAL A 408 27.35 -4.86 -4.18
C VAL A 408 26.84 -4.60 -2.76
N LEU A 409 27.44 -5.23 -1.75
CA LEU A 409 27.09 -5.05 -0.34
C LEU A 409 27.10 -3.57 0.12
N PRO A 410 28.07 -2.73 -0.28
CA PRO A 410 28.04 -1.30 0.06
C PRO A 410 26.77 -0.59 -0.43
N TYR A 411 26.24 -0.99 -1.59
CA TYR A 411 25.02 -0.40 -2.17
C TYR A 411 23.76 -0.87 -1.45
N PHE A 412 23.71 -2.13 -1.01
CA PHE A 412 22.64 -2.62 -0.13
C PHE A 412 22.62 -1.89 1.21
N LYS A 413 23.79 -1.61 1.80
CA LYS A 413 23.87 -0.83 3.05
C LYS A 413 23.56 0.65 2.82
N ARG A 414 23.95 1.22 1.68
CA ARG A 414 23.70 2.64 1.33
C ARG A 414 22.22 2.96 1.17
N LEU A 415 21.44 2.04 0.60
CA LEU A 415 20.00 2.26 0.44
C LEU A 415 19.20 2.11 1.73
N GLU A 416 19.71 1.36 2.71
CA GLU A 416 18.98 0.91 3.89
C GLU A 416 19.04 1.92 5.05
N ASP A 417 17.88 2.17 5.65
CA ASP A 417 17.73 2.82 6.95
C ASP A 417 17.00 1.89 7.90
N ASN A 418 17.75 0.96 8.50
CA ASN A 418 17.21 -0.03 9.40
C ASN A 418 16.95 0.59 10.78
N THR A 419 15.71 0.55 11.25
CA THR A 419 15.32 1.13 12.55
C THR A 419 15.30 0.10 13.68
N ASP A 420 15.54 -1.18 13.39
CA ASP A 420 15.57 -2.23 14.39
C ASP A 420 16.99 -2.33 15.00
N GLU A 421 17.16 -1.83 16.23
CA GLU A 421 18.49 -1.70 16.86
C GLU A 421 19.33 -2.98 16.87
N GLU A 422 18.69 -4.14 17.01
CA GLU A 422 19.39 -5.44 17.06
C GLU A 422 20.08 -5.79 15.74
N TYR A 423 19.49 -5.41 14.60
CA TYR A 423 20.06 -5.63 13.27
C TYR A 423 21.16 -4.61 12.96
N VAL A 424 20.97 -3.36 13.37
CA VAL A 424 21.99 -2.31 13.20
C VAL A 424 23.29 -2.68 13.92
N LYS A 425 23.18 -3.21 15.14
CA LYS A 425 24.34 -3.63 15.96
C LYS A 425 25.10 -4.82 15.37
N SER A 426 24.52 -5.58 14.43
CA SER A 426 25.19 -6.73 13.81
C SER A 426 26.29 -6.34 12.81
N GLY A 427 26.28 -5.10 12.31
CA GLY A 427 27.23 -4.62 11.29
C GLY A 427 26.86 -5.00 9.84
N TYR A 428 25.83 -5.84 9.64
CA TYR A 428 25.36 -6.24 8.31
C TYR A 428 24.34 -5.26 7.70
N HIS A 429 23.78 -4.35 8.50
CA HIS A 429 22.72 -3.42 8.06
C HIS A 429 23.21 -1.97 7.93
N GLY A 430 22.53 -1.22 7.06
CA GLY A 430 22.71 0.22 6.90
C GLY A 430 21.76 1.04 7.78
N THR A 431 22.17 2.28 8.07
CA THR A 431 21.32 3.31 8.69
C THR A 431 21.46 4.61 7.92
N GLY A 432 20.41 5.46 7.94
CA GLY A 432 20.41 6.76 7.27
C GLY A 432 20.23 6.72 5.75
N GLY A 433 20.03 5.54 5.16
CA GLY A 433 19.63 5.40 3.77
C GLY A 433 18.20 5.90 3.49
N PRO A 434 17.80 6.05 2.21
CA PRO A 434 16.47 6.50 1.84
C PRO A 434 15.35 5.47 2.07
N VAL A 435 15.66 4.17 2.10
CA VAL A 435 14.67 3.08 2.27
C VAL A 435 14.62 2.67 3.73
N THR A 436 13.56 3.08 4.44
CA THR A 436 13.37 2.68 5.83
C THR A 436 12.98 1.21 5.91
N VAL A 437 13.63 0.47 6.81
CA VAL A 437 13.41 -0.95 7.07
C VAL A 437 13.07 -1.14 8.55
N SER A 438 12.00 -1.88 8.82
CA SER A 438 11.58 -2.23 10.19
C SER A 438 10.83 -3.55 10.21
N LYS A 439 10.75 -4.17 11.39
CA LYS A 439 9.80 -5.26 11.63
C LYS A 439 8.35 -4.73 11.61
N PRO A 440 7.40 -5.49 11.03
CA PRO A 440 5.98 -5.22 11.24
C PRO A 440 5.63 -5.26 12.74
N LEU A 441 4.84 -4.30 13.22
CA LEU A 441 4.36 -4.27 14.61
C LEU A 441 3.09 -5.12 14.76
N TYR A 442 3.21 -6.39 14.35
CA TYR A 442 2.17 -7.41 14.44
C TYR A 442 2.82 -8.79 14.48
N ASP A 443 2.54 -9.53 15.54
CA ASP A 443 2.92 -10.93 15.68
C ASP A 443 1.68 -11.79 15.57
N SER A 444 1.66 -12.64 14.56
CA SER A 444 0.56 -13.56 14.34
C SER A 444 0.69 -14.83 15.16
N GLU A 445 -0.43 -15.50 15.43
CA GLU A 445 -0.49 -16.76 16.15
C GLU A 445 0.30 -17.86 15.41
N LEU A 446 0.26 -17.83 14.07
CA LEU A 446 1.04 -18.71 13.21
C LEU A 446 2.55 -18.50 13.38
N LYS A 447 3.02 -17.24 13.48
CA LYS A 447 4.46 -16.92 13.61
C LYS A 447 5.06 -17.61 14.84
N ALA A 448 4.44 -17.45 16.01
CA ALA A 448 4.95 -18.02 17.25
C ALA A 448 5.02 -19.56 17.19
N ALA A 449 3.99 -20.20 16.63
CA ALA A 449 3.92 -21.64 16.52
C ALA A 449 5.00 -22.20 15.57
N VAL A 450 5.26 -21.53 14.44
CA VAL A 450 6.31 -21.94 13.49
C VAL A 450 7.71 -21.72 14.07
N ILE A 451 7.96 -20.60 14.77
CA ILE A 451 9.23 -20.36 15.49
C ILE A 451 9.49 -21.49 16.48
N LYS A 452 8.47 -21.84 17.28
CA LYS A 452 8.58 -22.95 18.23
C LYS A 452 8.89 -24.27 17.52
N ALA A 453 8.16 -24.61 16.45
CA ALA A 453 8.41 -25.82 15.68
C ALA A 453 9.84 -25.86 15.09
N ALA A 454 10.34 -24.72 14.62
CA ALA A 454 11.70 -24.60 14.11
C ALA A 454 12.73 -24.88 15.21
N MET A 455 12.58 -24.25 16.37
CA MET A 455 13.47 -24.43 17.53
C MET A 455 13.44 -25.87 18.05
N ASP A 456 12.25 -26.47 18.20
CA ASP A 456 12.08 -27.86 18.67
C ASP A 456 12.78 -28.87 17.73
N LYS A 457 12.87 -28.54 16.43
CA LYS A 457 13.56 -29.32 15.40
C LYS A 457 15.04 -28.96 15.23
N GLY A 458 15.57 -28.04 16.03
CA GLY A 458 16.98 -27.63 16.00
C GLY A 458 17.34 -26.60 14.93
N TYR A 459 16.36 -25.97 14.27
CA TYR A 459 16.62 -24.89 13.32
C TYR A 459 16.84 -23.56 14.03
N ARG A 460 17.79 -22.77 13.51
CA ARG A 460 18.00 -21.39 13.94
C ARG A 460 16.90 -20.48 13.40
N VAL A 461 16.44 -19.55 14.24
CA VAL A 461 15.72 -18.36 13.79
C VAL A 461 16.68 -17.17 13.84
N GLY A 462 16.88 -16.47 12.73
CA GLY A 462 17.88 -15.40 12.68
C GLY A 462 17.56 -14.30 11.69
N ASP A 463 18.63 -13.70 11.18
CA ASP A 463 18.62 -12.62 10.20
C ASP A 463 19.04 -13.14 8.82
N ILE A 464 18.18 -12.96 7.83
CA ILE A 464 18.37 -13.42 6.44
C ILE A 464 19.41 -12.59 5.69
N ASN A 465 19.60 -11.33 6.08
CA ASN A 465 20.58 -10.43 5.46
C ASN A 465 21.92 -10.43 6.23
N GLY A 466 22.00 -11.23 7.29
CA GLY A 466 23.20 -11.47 8.08
C GLY A 466 24.11 -12.55 7.48
N PRO A 467 25.07 -13.07 8.25
CA PRO A 467 26.11 -13.98 7.73
C PRO A 467 25.60 -15.37 7.36
N ASN A 468 24.48 -15.81 7.94
CA ASN A 468 24.00 -17.18 7.81
C ASN A 468 22.70 -17.21 6.98
N PRO A 469 22.75 -17.69 5.73
CA PRO A 469 21.62 -17.66 4.79
C PRO A 469 20.65 -18.85 4.93
N LYS A 470 20.92 -19.82 5.82
CA LYS A 470 20.07 -20.99 6.05
C LYS A 470 19.36 -20.96 7.41
N GLY A 471 18.09 -21.36 7.41
CA GLY A 471 17.25 -21.47 8.61
C GLY A 471 15.91 -20.75 8.47
N PHE A 472 15.36 -20.33 9.60
CA PHE A 472 14.11 -19.58 9.70
C PHE A 472 14.39 -18.11 10.00
N TYR A 473 13.50 -17.23 9.55
CA TYR A 473 13.72 -15.79 9.62
C TYR A 473 12.44 -15.05 9.96
N ASP A 474 12.56 -14.20 10.97
CA ASP A 474 11.57 -13.15 11.20
C ASP A 474 11.62 -12.13 10.04
N LEU A 475 10.52 -11.41 9.87
CA LEU A 475 10.31 -10.53 8.73
C LEU A 475 10.84 -9.13 9.03
N GLN A 476 11.66 -8.62 8.11
CA GLN A 476 11.87 -7.19 7.96
C GLN A 476 11.20 -6.72 6.68
N ALA A 477 10.64 -5.51 6.71
CA ALA A 477 9.92 -4.94 5.58
C ALA A 477 10.48 -3.57 5.23
N THR A 478 10.40 -3.18 3.95
CA THR A 478 10.58 -1.79 3.52
C THR A 478 9.37 -0.97 4.00
N MET A 479 9.44 -0.51 5.25
CA MET A 479 8.35 0.06 6.01
C MET A 479 8.82 1.26 6.84
N ARG A 480 8.04 2.34 6.83
CA ARG A 480 8.29 3.59 7.56
C ARG A 480 7.09 3.93 8.43
N ALA A 481 7.24 3.82 9.75
CA ALA A 481 6.17 4.06 10.74
C ALA A 481 4.86 3.31 10.41
N GLY A 482 4.96 1.99 10.25
CA GLY A 482 3.84 1.09 9.97
C GLY A 482 3.24 1.18 8.56
N GLN A 483 3.77 2.06 7.70
CA GLN A 483 3.33 2.24 6.31
C GLN A 483 4.36 1.70 5.33
N ARG A 484 3.90 1.26 4.17
CA ARG A 484 4.74 0.89 3.02
C ARG A 484 5.74 2.01 2.70
N CYS A 485 7.00 1.61 2.47
CA CYS A 485 8.07 2.47 1.96
C CYS A 485 8.49 2.00 0.57
N SER A 486 7.78 2.46 -0.47
CA SER A 486 8.14 2.18 -1.87
C SER A 486 9.40 2.96 -2.28
N ALA A 487 10.06 2.56 -3.37
CA ALA A 487 11.20 3.30 -3.91
C ALA A 487 10.85 4.74 -4.29
N ALA A 488 9.65 4.98 -4.84
CA ALA A 488 9.21 6.34 -5.16
C ALA A 488 9.05 7.20 -3.89
N LYS A 489 8.52 6.64 -2.80
CA LYS A 489 8.39 7.33 -1.51
C LYS A 489 9.74 7.56 -0.83
N ALA A 490 10.68 6.63 -1.00
CA ALA A 490 12.04 6.71 -0.45
C ALA A 490 12.94 7.70 -1.22
N TYR A 491 12.87 7.71 -2.55
CA TYR A 491 13.81 8.43 -3.42
C TYR A 491 13.20 9.63 -4.13
N LEU A 492 12.03 9.49 -4.76
CA LEU A 492 11.45 10.56 -5.57
C LEU A 492 10.75 11.61 -4.72
N ALA A 493 9.90 11.19 -3.77
CA ALA A 493 9.10 12.11 -2.97
C ALA A 493 9.92 13.14 -2.16
N PRO A 494 11.11 12.80 -1.62
CA PRO A 494 12.00 13.79 -1.01
C PRO A 494 12.71 14.71 -2.01
N ASN A 495 12.86 14.30 -3.28
CA ASN A 495 13.66 15.00 -4.30
C ASN A 495 12.84 15.72 -5.38
N ASP A 496 11.52 15.67 -5.32
CA ASP A 496 10.62 16.27 -6.33
C ASP A 496 10.53 17.80 -6.33
N HIS A 497 11.25 18.45 -5.40
CA HIS A 497 11.42 19.90 -5.37
C HIS A 497 12.62 20.36 -6.22
N LYS A 498 13.45 19.43 -6.70
CA LYS A 498 14.64 19.73 -7.51
C LYS A 498 14.23 20.20 -8.91
N GLU A 499 14.72 21.37 -9.31
CA GLU A 499 14.40 21.99 -10.61
C GLU A 499 14.98 21.23 -11.83
N ASN A 500 15.97 20.37 -11.60
CA ASN A 500 16.62 19.56 -12.64
C ASN A 500 16.02 18.15 -12.78
N LEU A 501 14.93 17.84 -12.07
CA LEU A 501 14.22 16.56 -12.14
C LEU A 501 12.75 16.76 -12.50
N ASP A 502 12.37 16.35 -13.70
CA ASP A 502 10.97 16.32 -14.13
C ASP A 502 10.41 14.89 -14.04
N ILE A 503 9.33 14.72 -13.27
CA ILE A 503 8.64 13.43 -13.07
C ILE A 503 7.27 13.49 -13.73
N VAL A 504 7.05 12.63 -14.72
CA VAL A 504 5.80 12.59 -15.49
C VAL A 504 5.14 11.22 -15.31
N SER A 505 3.92 11.23 -14.78
CA SER A 505 3.07 10.05 -14.65
C SER A 505 2.01 9.99 -15.75
N GLY A 506 1.56 8.81 -16.15
CA GLY A 506 0.60 8.65 -17.25
C GLY A 506 1.23 8.79 -18.65
N ALA A 507 2.56 8.68 -18.76
CA ALA A 507 3.32 8.78 -20.00
C ALA A 507 3.74 7.40 -20.49
N PHE A 508 3.07 6.88 -21.51
CA PHE A 508 3.29 5.54 -22.05
C PHE A 508 4.34 5.58 -23.18
N VAL A 509 5.55 5.08 -22.93
CA VAL A 509 6.62 5.06 -23.93
C VAL A 509 6.40 3.93 -24.94
N LYS A 510 6.34 4.28 -26.22
CA LYS A 510 6.06 3.33 -27.32
C LYS A 510 7.31 2.79 -27.99
N LYS A 511 8.34 3.64 -28.13
CA LYS A 511 9.55 3.33 -28.91
C LYS A 511 10.72 4.22 -28.55
N ILE A 512 11.93 3.69 -28.70
CA ILE A 512 13.19 4.45 -28.62
C ILE A 512 13.54 5.00 -30.00
N ILE A 513 13.87 6.29 -30.05
CA ILE A 513 14.37 6.94 -31.27
C ILE A 513 15.84 6.56 -31.41
N ILE A 514 16.15 5.74 -32.44
CA ILE A 514 17.51 5.26 -32.71
C ILE A 514 17.91 5.69 -34.12
N ASP A 515 19.00 6.44 -34.19
CA ASP A 515 19.64 6.89 -35.42
C ASP A 515 21.14 6.55 -35.37
N ASN A 516 21.71 6.04 -36.45
CA ASN A 516 23.14 5.67 -36.55
C ASN A 516 23.66 4.86 -35.32
N LEU A 517 22.88 3.84 -34.93
CA LEU A 517 23.11 2.98 -33.76
C LEU A 517 23.34 3.78 -32.46
N GLN A 518 22.62 4.89 -32.30
CA GLN A 518 22.64 5.73 -31.12
C GLN A 518 21.19 6.06 -30.70
N ALA A 519 20.85 5.84 -29.43
CA ALA A 519 19.59 6.31 -28.89
C ALA A 519 19.63 7.84 -28.73
N LYS A 520 18.57 8.51 -29.21
CA LYS A 520 18.45 9.97 -29.26
C LYS A 520 17.29 10.50 -28.42
N GLY A 521 16.43 9.64 -27.92
CA GLY A 521 15.19 10.03 -27.26
C GLY A 521 14.13 8.92 -27.31
N VAL A 522 12.90 9.26 -26.98
CA VAL A 522 11.76 8.33 -26.98
C VAL A 522 10.51 8.97 -27.57
N VAL A 523 9.65 8.14 -28.13
CA VAL A 523 8.29 8.47 -28.55
C VAL A 523 7.32 7.91 -27.51
N PHE A 524 6.39 8.73 -27.03
CA PHE A 524 5.48 8.34 -25.96
C PHE A 524 4.11 9.00 -26.12
N ASP A 525 3.07 8.37 -25.56
CA ASP A 525 1.74 8.94 -25.48
C ASP A 525 1.52 9.56 -24.10
N PHE A 526 1.03 10.80 -24.08
CA PHE A 526 0.75 11.57 -22.88
C PHE A 526 -0.43 12.52 -23.13
N GLU A 527 -1.40 12.52 -22.21
CA GLU A 527 -2.63 13.34 -22.32
C GLU A 527 -3.36 13.19 -23.67
N GLY A 528 -3.37 11.97 -24.22
CA GLY A 528 -4.02 11.64 -25.49
C GLY A 528 -3.26 12.10 -26.75
N GLN A 529 -2.01 12.57 -26.60
CA GLN A 529 -1.17 13.01 -27.72
C GLN A 529 0.13 12.20 -27.78
N THR A 530 0.58 11.88 -28.99
CA THR A 530 1.93 11.35 -29.20
C THR A 530 2.94 12.49 -29.18
N ARG A 531 3.95 12.37 -28.33
CA ARG A 531 5.05 13.32 -28.17
C ARG A 531 6.39 12.62 -28.37
N GLU A 532 7.41 13.42 -28.66
CA GLU A 532 8.80 12.99 -28.70
C GLU A 532 9.61 13.83 -27.72
N VAL A 533 10.61 13.22 -27.07
CA VAL A 533 11.57 13.94 -26.24
C VAL A 533 12.98 13.44 -26.52
N ARG A 534 13.94 14.36 -26.61
CA ARG A 534 15.34 14.03 -26.89
C ARG A 534 16.14 13.80 -25.61
N ALA A 535 17.07 12.86 -25.68
CA ALA A 535 18.09 12.61 -24.67
C ALA A 535 19.47 12.97 -25.24
N PHE A 536 20.15 13.95 -24.64
CA PHE A 536 21.48 14.37 -25.08
C PHE A 536 22.57 13.36 -24.70
N LYS A 537 22.49 12.81 -23.49
CA LYS A 537 23.47 11.83 -22.99
C LYS A 537 22.93 10.42 -23.18
N GLU A 538 21.91 10.01 -22.44
CA GLU A 538 21.45 8.61 -22.49
C GLU A 538 19.93 8.47 -22.33
N VAL A 539 19.36 7.49 -23.03
CA VAL A 539 18.06 6.90 -22.69
C VAL A 539 18.34 5.69 -21.79
N ILE A 540 17.60 5.58 -20.68
CA ILE A 540 17.79 4.51 -19.70
C ILE A 540 16.46 3.81 -19.45
N LEU A 541 16.41 2.51 -19.72
CA LEU A 541 15.20 1.70 -19.53
C LEU A 541 15.16 1.16 -18.10
N SER A 542 14.06 1.41 -17.41
CA SER A 542 13.72 0.91 -16.08
C SER A 542 12.26 0.44 -16.04
N ALA A 543 11.75 -0.08 -17.16
CA ALA A 543 10.35 -0.44 -17.35
C ALA A 543 9.99 -1.80 -16.70
N GLY A 544 10.99 -2.50 -16.14
CA GLY A 544 10.84 -3.82 -15.54
C GLY A 544 10.99 -4.95 -16.55
N THR A 545 11.18 -6.17 -16.05
CA THR A 545 11.58 -7.35 -16.84
C THR A 545 10.77 -7.57 -18.12
N VAL A 546 9.45 -7.42 -18.04
CA VAL A 546 8.57 -7.65 -19.20
C VAL A 546 8.60 -6.48 -20.19
N ASN A 547 8.32 -5.26 -19.71
CA ASN A 547 8.17 -4.09 -20.59
C ASN A 547 9.49 -3.60 -21.17
N THR A 548 10.62 -3.77 -20.47
CA THR A 548 11.94 -3.49 -21.03
C THR A 548 12.22 -4.37 -22.24
N ALA A 549 11.92 -5.67 -22.17
CA ALA A 549 12.09 -6.58 -23.30
C ALA A 549 11.20 -6.20 -24.48
N GLN A 550 9.92 -5.93 -24.22
CA GLN A 550 8.98 -5.48 -25.24
C GLN A 550 9.44 -4.18 -25.92
N LEU A 551 9.80 -3.16 -25.15
CA LEU A 551 10.19 -1.86 -25.67
C LEU A 551 11.48 -1.92 -26.51
N LEU A 552 12.47 -2.73 -26.09
CA LEU A 552 13.67 -2.99 -26.89
C LEU A 552 13.30 -3.64 -28.24
N MET A 553 12.46 -4.69 -28.24
CA MET A 553 12.04 -5.37 -29.46
C MET A 553 11.26 -4.44 -30.40
N LEU A 554 10.28 -3.69 -29.88
CA LEU A 554 9.53 -2.69 -30.66
C LEU A 554 10.44 -1.57 -31.24
N SER A 555 11.59 -1.35 -30.62
CA SER A 555 12.61 -0.41 -31.08
C SER A 555 13.59 -1.01 -32.10
N GLY A 556 13.43 -2.29 -32.47
CA GLY A 556 14.29 -3.00 -33.42
C GLY A 556 15.53 -3.65 -32.79
N ILE A 557 15.54 -3.85 -31.47
CA ILE A 557 16.63 -4.50 -30.73
C ILE A 557 16.11 -5.81 -30.14
N GLY A 558 16.53 -6.94 -30.69
CA GLY A 558 16.04 -8.24 -30.25
C GLY A 558 16.34 -9.38 -31.22
N PRO A 559 15.78 -10.58 -30.99
CA PRO A 559 16.00 -11.73 -31.87
C PRO A 559 15.50 -11.44 -33.28
N ARG A 560 16.35 -11.60 -34.30
CA ARG A 560 16.03 -11.27 -35.70
C ARG A 560 14.70 -11.88 -36.16
N GLN A 561 14.53 -13.17 -35.92
CA GLN A 561 13.32 -13.92 -36.33
C GLN A 561 12.04 -13.34 -35.70
N GLU A 562 12.11 -12.91 -34.43
CA GLU A 562 10.96 -12.33 -33.75
C GLU A 562 10.62 -10.94 -34.30
N LEU A 563 11.63 -10.12 -34.59
CA LEU A 563 11.42 -8.79 -35.17
C LEU A 563 10.85 -8.87 -36.59
N GLU A 564 11.41 -9.73 -37.44
CA GLU A 564 10.96 -9.94 -38.83
C GLU A 564 9.52 -10.44 -38.89
N LYS A 565 9.14 -11.36 -37.99
CA LYS A 565 7.76 -11.86 -37.84
C LYS A 565 6.73 -10.74 -37.64
N HIS A 566 7.12 -9.65 -36.99
CA HIS A 566 6.26 -8.50 -36.71
C HIS A 566 6.53 -7.29 -37.63
N ASN A 567 7.27 -7.49 -38.73
CA ASN A 567 7.66 -6.44 -39.68
C ASN A 567 8.42 -5.28 -39.03
N ILE A 568 9.22 -5.56 -38.00
CA ILE A 568 10.06 -4.57 -37.32
C ILE A 568 11.46 -4.63 -37.92
N GLN A 569 11.98 -3.48 -38.35
CA GLN A 569 13.35 -3.39 -38.86
C GLN A 569 14.36 -3.76 -37.75
N VAL A 570 15.21 -4.74 -38.05
CA VAL A 570 16.30 -5.17 -37.17
C VAL A 570 17.41 -4.12 -37.18
N LYS A 571 17.58 -3.42 -36.05
CA LYS A 571 18.69 -2.47 -35.82
C LYS A 571 19.85 -3.14 -35.11
N ALA A 572 19.55 -4.03 -34.17
CA ALA A 572 20.53 -4.84 -33.46
C ALA A 572 19.96 -6.21 -33.13
N GLU A 573 20.68 -7.25 -33.52
CA GLU A 573 20.33 -8.63 -33.18
C GLU A 573 20.93 -8.98 -31.81
N LEU A 574 20.06 -9.07 -30.80
CA LEU A 574 20.41 -9.39 -29.42
C LEU A 574 19.40 -10.38 -28.83
N PRO A 575 19.77 -11.20 -27.84
CA PRO A 575 18.89 -12.21 -27.24
C PRO A 575 17.87 -11.59 -26.24
N VAL A 576 17.31 -10.43 -26.57
CA VAL A 576 16.30 -9.76 -25.75
C VAL A 576 15.09 -10.66 -25.56
N GLY A 577 14.56 -10.68 -24.34
CA GLY A 577 13.42 -11.50 -23.95
C GLY A 577 13.77 -12.95 -23.63
N LYS A 578 14.99 -13.43 -23.91
CA LYS A 578 15.40 -14.82 -23.62
C LYS A 578 15.91 -14.98 -22.19
N LYS A 579 16.05 -16.24 -21.74
CA LYS A 579 16.61 -16.62 -20.43
C LYS A 579 15.92 -15.94 -19.25
N MET A 580 14.61 -15.72 -19.39
CA MET A 580 13.80 -15.17 -18.31
C MET A 580 13.75 -16.18 -17.16
N GLN A 581 13.91 -15.71 -15.93
CA GLN A 581 13.70 -16.51 -14.73
C GLN A 581 12.63 -15.85 -13.86
N ASP A 582 11.93 -16.66 -13.08
CA ASP A 582 10.98 -16.22 -12.06
C ASP A 582 11.06 -17.20 -10.90
N HIS A 583 10.63 -16.79 -9.71
CA HIS A 583 10.36 -17.70 -8.61
C HIS A 583 8.88 -18.07 -8.61
N TRP A 584 8.60 -19.37 -8.61
CA TRP A 584 7.25 -19.89 -8.44
C TRP A 584 7.18 -20.89 -7.30
N ALA A 585 5.96 -21.12 -6.81
CA ALA A 585 5.71 -22.01 -5.69
C ALA A 585 4.53 -22.94 -5.93
N ALA A 586 4.62 -24.13 -5.36
CA ALA A 586 3.47 -24.96 -5.07
C ALA A 586 3.04 -24.74 -3.61
N VAL A 587 1.77 -25.02 -3.32
CA VAL A 587 1.13 -24.62 -2.06
C VAL A 587 0.56 -25.84 -1.36
N LEU A 588 0.83 -25.98 -0.06
CA LEU A 588 0.05 -26.84 0.84
C LEU A 588 -0.78 -25.99 1.78
N ALA A 589 -2.06 -26.33 1.90
CA ALA A 589 -3.02 -25.65 2.77
C ALA A 589 -3.26 -26.45 4.06
N PHE A 590 -3.38 -25.72 5.17
CA PHE A 590 -3.59 -26.28 6.50
C PHE A 590 -4.71 -25.51 7.21
N GLU A 591 -5.74 -26.23 7.63
CA GLU A 591 -6.81 -25.72 8.50
C GLU A 591 -6.23 -25.28 9.84
N LEU A 592 -6.79 -24.23 10.44
CA LEU A 592 -6.49 -23.75 11.78
C LEU A 592 -7.72 -23.91 12.68
N SER A 593 -7.55 -23.77 13.99
CA SER A 593 -8.69 -23.80 14.93
C SER A 593 -9.68 -22.66 14.65
N GLU A 594 -10.99 -22.93 14.81
CA GLU A 594 -12.07 -21.96 14.52
C GLU A 594 -12.05 -20.69 15.40
N ASP A 595 -11.35 -20.71 16.53
CA ASP A 595 -11.14 -19.53 17.38
C ASP A 595 -10.09 -18.55 16.82
N ILE A 596 -9.28 -18.97 15.85
CA ILE A 596 -8.33 -18.09 15.17
C ILE A 596 -9.08 -17.20 14.19
N THR A 597 -9.01 -15.88 14.43
CA THR A 597 -9.62 -14.90 13.53
C THR A 597 -8.81 -14.77 12.23
N PRO A 598 -9.43 -14.98 11.05
CA PRO A 598 -8.78 -14.78 9.76
C PRO A 598 -8.22 -13.36 9.57
N ILE A 599 -7.15 -13.23 8.80
CA ILE A 599 -6.53 -11.93 8.53
C ILE A 599 -7.48 -10.94 7.83
N ALA A 600 -8.41 -11.42 7.01
CA ALA A 600 -9.41 -10.58 6.34
C ALA A 600 -10.36 -9.93 7.36
N ASP A 601 -10.82 -10.68 8.36
CA ASP A 601 -11.70 -10.17 9.41
C ASP A 601 -10.93 -9.23 10.36
N LYS A 602 -9.66 -9.54 10.64
CA LYS A 602 -8.75 -8.65 11.37
C LYS A 602 -8.59 -7.29 10.69
N GLN A 603 -8.63 -7.21 9.35
CA GLN A 603 -8.48 -5.95 8.61
C GLN A 603 -9.68 -5.02 8.73
N VAL A 604 -10.89 -5.56 8.81
CA VAL A 604 -12.14 -4.76 8.90
C VAL A 604 -12.60 -4.52 10.33
N ASN A 605 -11.97 -5.17 11.31
CA ASN A 605 -12.25 -4.96 12.73
C ASN A 605 -11.97 -3.51 13.15
N GLN A 606 -12.95 -2.87 13.81
CA GLN A 606 -12.87 -1.46 14.18
C GLN A 606 -11.73 -1.16 15.17
N SER A 607 -11.47 -2.05 16.14
CA SER A 607 -10.37 -1.88 17.09
C SER A 607 -9.02 -1.88 16.37
N ASN A 608 -8.80 -2.85 15.48
CA ASN A 608 -7.56 -2.95 14.71
C ASN A 608 -7.35 -1.75 13.79
N ILE A 609 -8.42 -1.23 13.18
CA ILE A 609 -8.37 0.01 12.39
C ILE A 609 -7.97 1.20 13.27
N MET A 610 -8.53 1.31 14.48
CA MET A 610 -8.20 2.39 15.42
C MET A 610 -6.78 2.29 15.97
N ASP A 611 -6.28 1.08 16.23
CA ASP A 611 -4.87 0.83 16.61
C ASP A 611 -3.92 1.29 15.50
N TYR A 612 -4.23 0.93 14.25
CA TYR A 612 -3.45 1.40 13.10
C TYR A 612 -3.51 2.93 12.93
N ILE A 613 -4.68 3.55 13.10
CA ILE A 613 -4.84 5.01 13.02
C ILE A 613 -3.98 5.71 14.09
N SER A 614 -4.08 5.25 15.34
CA SER A 614 -3.50 5.90 16.51
C SER A 614 -2.01 5.66 16.68
N THR A 615 -1.57 4.40 16.52
CA THR A 615 -0.22 3.95 16.88
C THR A 615 0.51 3.23 15.75
N LYS A 616 -0.15 3.00 14.60
CA LYS A 616 0.43 2.30 13.44
C LYS A 616 0.90 0.89 13.80
N THR A 617 0.13 0.19 14.62
CA THR A 617 0.37 -1.20 15.03
C THR A 617 -0.79 -2.11 14.60
N GLY A 618 -0.65 -3.41 14.87
CA GLY A 618 -1.71 -4.39 14.68
C GLY A 618 -1.77 -4.96 13.26
N PRO A 619 -2.79 -5.78 12.97
CA PRO A 619 -2.84 -6.64 11.78
C PRO A 619 -2.73 -5.89 10.45
N LEU A 620 -3.12 -4.61 10.39
CA LEU A 620 -3.02 -3.78 9.19
C LEU A 620 -1.56 -3.52 8.77
N THR A 621 -0.60 -3.70 9.68
CA THR A 621 0.83 -3.63 9.39
C THR A 621 1.40 -4.91 8.79
N SER A 622 0.62 -6.00 8.75
CA SER A 622 1.06 -7.29 8.21
C SER A 622 1.50 -7.18 6.75
N VAL A 623 2.61 -7.84 6.41
CA VAL A 623 3.22 -7.86 5.07
C VAL A 623 2.49 -8.84 4.14
N GLN A 624 1.25 -8.51 3.84
CA GLN A 624 0.31 -9.32 3.05
C GLN A 624 0.04 -10.72 3.65
N GLY A 625 0.14 -10.88 4.97
CA GLY A 625 -0.17 -12.13 5.68
C GLY A 625 1.02 -13.09 5.83
N VAL A 626 2.18 -12.81 5.23
CA VAL A 626 3.38 -13.61 5.49
C VAL A 626 3.71 -13.50 6.98
N ALA A 627 3.83 -14.63 7.67
CA ALA A 627 4.10 -14.69 9.10
C ALA A 627 5.58 -14.97 9.39
N ILE A 628 6.18 -15.88 8.61
CA ILE A 628 7.59 -16.26 8.74
C ILE A 628 8.09 -16.91 7.45
N MET A 629 9.41 -16.85 7.21
CA MET A 629 10.07 -17.49 6.07
C MET A 629 11.13 -18.49 6.53
N ALA A 630 11.42 -19.48 5.69
CA ALA A 630 12.56 -20.37 5.85
C ALA A 630 13.33 -20.53 4.54
N PHE A 631 14.64 -20.71 4.61
CA PHE A 631 15.52 -20.99 3.48
C PHE A 631 16.29 -22.28 3.78
N LEU A 632 16.01 -23.33 3.01
CA LEU A 632 16.44 -24.68 3.32
C LEU A 632 16.97 -25.40 2.07
N ASP A 633 17.72 -26.47 2.31
CA ASP A 633 18.37 -27.31 1.30
C ASP A 633 17.72 -28.70 1.31
N ARG A 634 17.50 -29.26 0.11
CA ARG A 634 16.83 -30.57 -0.05
C ARG A 634 17.68 -31.76 0.42
N ASN A 635 19.00 -31.65 0.29
CA ASN A 635 19.98 -32.71 0.55
C ASN A 635 20.80 -32.47 1.81
N ASP A 636 20.73 -31.26 2.37
CA ASP A 636 21.49 -30.92 3.56
C ASP A 636 20.62 -30.15 4.57
N PRO A 637 19.69 -30.80 5.28
CA PRO A 637 18.85 -30.09 6.26
C PRO A 637 19.62 -29.53 7.46
N ASN A 638 20.80 -30.08 7.81
CA ASN A 638 21.54 -29.75 9.04
C ASN A 638 23.00 -29.25 8.84
N GLY A 639 23.54 -29.27 7.62
CA GLY A 639 24.97 -29.10 7.36
C GLY A 639 25.38 -27.76 6.74
N THR A 640 26.57 -27.80 6.13
CA THR A 640 27.44 -26.68 5.76
C THR A 640 27.10 -25.98 4.44
N ASN A 641 26.12 -26.46 3.66
CA ASN A 641 25.79 -25.78 2.41
C ASN A 641 25.07 -24.44 2.70
N GLU A 642 25.71 -23.34 2.29
CA GLU A 642 25.21 -21.98 2.45
C GLU A 642 24.34 -21.51 1.26
N TYR A 643 23.99 -22.42 0.34
CA TYR A 643 23.21 -22.12 -0.87
C TYR A 643 21.91 -22.93 -0.88
N PRO A 644 20.81 -22.41 -0.27
CA PRO A 644 19.55 -23.13 -0.11
C PRO A 644 18.82 -23.32 -1.45
N ASP A 645 18.12 -24.44 -1.61
CA ASP A 645 17.41 -24.77 -2.85
C ASP A 645 16.02 -24.12 -2.94
N TYR A 646 15.33 -24.02 -1.80
CA TYR A 646 13.95 -23.54 -1.72
C TYR A 646 13.70 -22.63 -0.52
N GLN A 647 12.71 -21.77 -0.70
CA GLN A 647 12.18 -20.88 0.32
C GLN A 647 10.77 -21.33 0.70
N LEU A 648 10.52 -21.41 2.00
CA LEU A 648 9.19 -21.63 2.54
C LEU A 648 8.58 -20.31 3.00
N TYR A 649 7.33 -20.06 2.63
CA TYR A 649 6.52 -19.01 3.24
C TYR A 649 5.40 -19.66 4.05
N PHE A 650 5.31 -19.30 5.32
CA PHE A 650 4.13 -19.57 6.13
C PHE A 650 3.24 -18.34 6.07
N TRP A 651 2.15 -18.47 5.35
CA TRP A 651 1.33 -17.36 4.91
C TRP A 651 -0.09 -17.52 5.44
N GLU A 652 -0.50 -16.63 6.35
CA GLU A 652 -1.88 -16.55 6.84
C GLU A 652 -2.81 -16.19 5.69
N ALA A 653 -3.63 -17.16 5.29
CA ALA A 653 -4.64 -16.94 4.27
C ALA A 653 -5.94 -16.43 4.92
N ALA A 654 -6.77 -15.79 4.11
CA ALA A 654 -8.14 -15.45 4.50
C ALA A 654 -9.02 -16.73 4.48
N THR A 655 -10.33 -16.57 4.59
CA THR A 655 -11.35 -17.62 4.38
C THR A 655 -11.41 -18.16 2.92
N GLY A 656 -10.32 -18.11 2.16
CA GLY A 656 -10.24 -18.64 0.79
C GLY A 656 -9.15 -17.97 -0.06
N PRO A 657 -8.54 -18.70 -1.02
CA PRO A 657 -7.77 -18.04 -2.08
C PRO A 657 -8.65 -17.04 -2.83
N PRO A 658 -8.12 -15.92 -3.33
CA PRO A 658 -8.84 -15.11 -4.29
C PRO A 658 -8.88 -15.83 -5.65
N GLU A 659 -9.87 -16.71 -5.83
CA GLU A 659 -10.07 -17.61 -6.99
C GLU A 659 -9.76 -16.92 -8.32
N LYS A 660 -10.41 -15.77 -8.56
CA LYS A 660 -10.29 -14.98 -9.80
C LYS A 660 -8.91 -14.34 -9.99
N GLN A 661 -8.24 -13.94 -8.90
CA GLN A 661 -6.89 -13.37 -8.97
C GLN A 661 -5.86 -14.46 -9.27
N LEU A 662 -6.05 -15.67 -8.76
CA LEU A 662 -5.17 -16.81 -9.02
C LEU A 662 -5.51 -17.57 -10.30
N ARG A 663 -6.64 -17.22 -10.95
CA ARG A 663 -7.13 -17.86 -12.18
C ARG A 663 -7.36 -19.37 -12.00
N ILE A 664 -7.76 -19.79 -10.81
CA ILE A 664 -8.12 -21.19 -10.53
C ILE A 664 -9.45 -21.48 -11.23
N LYS A 665 -9.58 -22.65 -11.86
CA LYS A 665 -10.86 -23.09 -12.44
C LYS A 665 -11.89 -23.31 -11.31
N PRO A 666 -13.16 -22.90 -11.49
CA PRO A 666 -14.17 -23.02 -10.43
C PRO A 666 -14.30 -24.43 -9.86
N GLU A 667 -14.24 -25.46 -10.70
CA GLU A 667 -14.32 -26.86 -10.27
C GLU A 667 -13.11 -27.32 -9.44
N TYR A 668 -11.91 -26.78 -9.72
CA TYR A 668 -10.73 -27.02 -8.90
C TYR A 668 -10.81 -26.27 -7.57
N PHE A 669 -11.29 -25.02 -7.61
CA PHE A 669 -11.45 -24.22 -6.40
C PHE A 669 -12.42 -24.89 -5.42
N GLU A 670 -13.60 -25.30 -5.89
CA GLU A 670 -14.60 -25.96 -5.05
C GLU A 670 -14.09 -27.30 -4.51
N ALA A 671 -13.42 -28.10 -5.34
CA ALA A 671 -12.87 -29.39 -4.90
C ALA A 671 -11.79 -29.25 -3.81
N ILE A 672 -10.93 -28.24 -3.90
CA ILE A 672 -9.78 -28.07 -2.99
C ILE A 672 -10.17 -27.25 -1.75
N TYR A 673 -10.85 -26.13 -1.95
CA TYR A 673 -11.10 -25.12 -0.91
C TYR A 673 -12.56 -25.05 -0.45
N GLY A 674 -13.52 -25.60 -1.20
CA GLY A 674 -14.95 -25.54 -0.88
C GLY A 674 -15.28 -25.96 0.56
N PRO A 675 -14.76 -27.09 1.08
CA PRO A 675 -14.99 -27.53 2.46
C PRO A 675 -14.36 -26.63 3.55
N TYR A 676 -13.46 -25.73 3.18
CA TYR A 676 -12.67 -24.89 4.10
C TYR A 676 -12.88 -23.38 3.88
N LYS A 677 -13.76 -22.98 2.95
CA LYS A 677 -13.98 -21.58 2.56
C LYS A 677 -14.58 -20.68 3.65
N ASP A 678 -15.01 -21.25 4.77
CA ASP A 678 -15.56 -20.49 5.91
C ASP A 678 -14.71 -20.74 7.17
N LYS A 679 -13.51 -21.30 7.01
CA LYS A 679 -12.60 -21.66 8.10
C LYS A 679 -11.29 -20.89 8.02
N PRO A 680 -10.65 -20.59 9.16
CA PRO A 680 -9.29 -20.07 9.16
C PRO A 680 -8.34 -21.15 8.66
N PHE A 681 -7.42 -20.77 7.77
CA PHE A 681 -6.35 -21.65 7.30
C PHE A 681 -5.12 -20.82 6.92
N TYR A 682 -3.99 -21.49 6.76
CA TYR A 682 -2.78 -20.88 6.22
C TYR A 682 -2.22 -21.73 5.08
N TRP A 683 -1.35 -21.10 4.29
CA TRP A 683 -0.58 -21.76 3.26
C TRP A 683 0.88 -21.89 3.67
N CYS A 684 1.46 -23.07 3.44
CA CYS A 684 2.89 -23.23 3.36
C CYS A 684 3.29 -23.36 1.89
N LEU A 685 4.03 -22.37 1.40
CA LEU A 685 4.47 -22.30 0.01
C LEU A 685 5.86 -22.91 -0.08
N SER A 686 6.08 -23.82 -1.03
CA SER A 686 7.42 -24.26 -1.42
C SER A 686 7.82 -23.51 -2.68
N GLN A 687 8.65 -22.48 -2.55
CA GLN A 687 9.16 -21.66 -3.64
C GLN A 687 10.56 -22.13 -4.05
N ILE A 688 10.80 -22.33 -5.35
CA ILE A 688 12.15 -22.57 -5.87
C ILE A 688 13.00 -21.29 -5.81
N LEU A 689 14.27 -21.38 -5.40
CA LEU A 689 15.19 -20.23 -5.34
C LEU A 689 16.12 -20.13 -6.55
N HIS A 690 16.44 -21.26 -7.17
CA HIS A 690 17.43 -21.34 -8.24
C HIS A 690 16.88 -22.15 -9.42
N PRO A 691 15.82 -21.66 -10.09
CA PRO A 691 15.17 -22.37 -11.17
C PRO A 691 16.11 -22.63 -12.34
N LYS A 692 16.10 -23.86 -12.84
CA LYS A 692 16.82 -24.26 -14.06
C LYS A 692 15.96 -24.10 -15.31
N SER A 693 14.64 -24.08 -15.18
CA SER A 693 13.75 -23.66 -16.26
C SER A 693 14.03 -22.21 -16.63
N GLU A 694 14.20 -21.95 -17.92
CA GLU A 694 14.43 -20.62 -18.48
C GLU A 694 13.31 -20.32 -19.49
N GLY A 695 12.57 -19.24 -19.25
CA GLY A 695 11.48 -18.78 -20.08
C GLY A 695 11.88 -17.70 -21.07
N GLU A 696 10.86 -17.10 -21.67
CA GLU A 696 11.01 -15.98 -22.59
C GLU A 696 9.84 -14.99 -22.60
N VAL A 697 10.12 -13.77 -23.08
CA VAL A 697 9.14 -12.74 -23.45
C VAL A 697 9.28 -12.44 -24.94
N THR A 698 8.20 -12.56 -25.69
CA THR A 698 8.15 -12.27 -27.14
C THR A 698 7.04 -11.27 -27.45
N LEU A 699 7.03 -10.74 -28.66
CA LEU A 699 5.98 -9.82 -29.07
C LEU A 699 4.72 -10.59 -29.44
N ARG A 700 3.58 -9.98 -29.12
CA ARG A 700 2.28 -10.41 -29.64
C ARG A 700 2.02 -9.81 -31.02
N SER A 701 2.34 -8.53 -31.16
CA SER A 701 2.23 -7.74 -32.38
C SER A 701 3.28 -6.61 -32.35
N SER A 702 3.27 -5.76 -33.39
CA SER A 702 4.04 -4.51 -33.42
C SER A 702 3.31 -3.33 -32.76
N ASP A 703 2.09 -3.53 -32.24
CA ASP A 703 1.37 -2.53 -31.47
C ASP A 703 1.95 -2.47 -30.04
N PRO A 704 2.45 -1.31 -29.59
CA PRO A 704 3.00 -1.17 -28.24
C PRO A 704 1.96 -1.35 -27.13
N TYR A 705 0.66 -1.26 -27.42
CA TYR A 705 -0.42 -1.46 -26.44
C TYR A 705 -0.81 -2.92 -26.24
N ASP A 706 -0.44 -3.80 -27.17
CA ASP A 706 -0.69 -5.22 -27.01
C ASP A 706 0.26 -5.78 -25.94
N PRO A 707 -0.25 -6.48 -24.91
CA PRO A 707 0.62 -7.10 -23.92
C PRO A 707 1.47 -8.19 -24.58
N PRO A 708 2.76 -8.29 -24.23
CA PRO A 708 3.66 -9.27 -24.83
C PRO A 708 3.22 -10.70 -24.49
N ILE A 709 3.77 -11.67 -25.20
CA ILE A 709 3.62 -13.08 -24.86
C ILE A 709 4.70 -13.41 -23.83
N ILE A 710 4.29 -13.95 -22.70
CA ILE A 710 5.15 -14.27 -21.57
C ILE A 710 5.09 -15.78 -21.36
N ASP A 711 6.19 -16.48 -21.57
CA ASP A 711 6.24 -17.93 -21.35
C ASP A 711 7.39 -18.30 -20.42
N PRO A 712 7.13 -18.48 -19.12
CA PRO A 712 8.15 -18.86 -18.14
C PRO A 712 8.66 -20.29 -18.29
N LYS A 713 7.93 -21.15 -19.01
CA LYS A 713 8.26 -22.58 -19.21
C LYS A 713 8.50 -23.31 -17.88
N TYR A 714 7.61 -23.09 -16.91
CA TYR A 714 7.72 -23.71 -15.60
C TYR A 714 7.81 -25.24 -15.71
N PHE A 715 8.75 -25.83 -14.97
CA PHE A 715 9.08 -27.27 -14.99
C PHE A 715 9.55 -27.82 -16.35
N SER A 716 10.01 -26.98 -17.26
CA SER A 716 10.72 -27.45 -18.47
C SER A 716 12.02 -28.16 -18.12
N ASN A 717 12.63 -27.81 -16.97
CA ASN A 717 13.66 -28.63 -16.34
C ASN A 717 13.04 -29.54 -15.26
N PRO A 718 13.21 -30.86 -15.32
CA PRO A 718 12.61 -31.78 -14.35
C PRO A 718 13.19 -31.66 -12.93
N ASP A 719 14.41 -31.14 -12.75
CA ASP A 719 15.01 -30.97 -11.41
C ASP A 719 14.26 -29.92 -10.57
N ASP A 720 13.62 -28.94 -11.22
CA ASP A 720 12.82 -27.93 -10.53
C ASP A 720 11.65 -28.57 -9.77
N MET A 721 11.07 -29.65 -10.31
CA MET A 721 10.01 -30.40 -9.63
C MET A 721 10.51 -31.05 -8.35
N GLU A 722 11.72 -31.59 -8.36
CA GLU A 722 12.30 -32.27 -7.20
C GLU A 722 12.60 -31.29 -6.06
N VAL A 723 13.01 -30.06 -6.38
CA VAL A 723 13.17 -28.97 -5.39
C VAL A 723 11.81 -28.60 -4.77
N ILE A 724 10.78 -28.42 -5.58
CA ILE A 724 9.43 -28.08 -5.10
C ILE A 724 8.89 -29.18 -4.18
N VAL A 725 9.00 -30.45 -4.57
CA VAL A 725 8.53 -31.61 -3.78
C VAL A 725 9.28 -31.70 -2.45
N ALA A 726 10.59 -31.45 -2.43
CA ALA A 726 11.36 -31.45 -1.18
C ALA A 726 10.86 -30.38 -0.20
N GLY A 727 10.58 -29.17 -0.68
CA GLY A 727 9.99 -28.12 0.16
C GLY A 727 8.55 -28.42 0.61
N LEU A 728 7.72 -29.06 -0.23
CA LEU A 728 6.36 -29.47 0.16
C LEU A 728 6.38 -30.54 1.27
N LYS A 729 7.31 -31.50 1.21
CA LYS A 729 7.54 -32.46 2.30
C LYS A 729 7.88 -31.75 3.60
N LYS A 730 8.73 -30.70 3.53
CA LYS A 730 9.07 -29.89 4.70
C LYS A 730 7.89 -29.07 5.21
N CYS A 731 7.04 -28.54 4.31
CA CYS A 731 5.78 -27.89 4.67
C CYS A 731 4.85 -28.84 5.44
N LYS A 732 4.63 -30.07 4.94
CA LYS A 732 3.85 -31.10 5.65
C LYS A 732 4.45 -31.40 7.02
N GLU A 733 5.76 -31.65 7.09
CA GLU A 733 6.47 -31.94 8.34
C GLU A 733 6.30 -30.84 9.41
N PHE A 734 6.33 -29.56 9.00
CA PHE A 734 6.15 -28.43 9.91
C PHE A 734 4.68 -28.22 10.28
N GLY A 735 3.78 -28.30 9.30
CA GLY A 735 2.35 -28.12 9.56
C GLY A 735 1.76 -29.20 10.46
N GLU A 736 2.33 -30.39 10.45
CA GLU A 736 1.94 -31.49 11.36
C GLU A 736 2.72 -31.50 12.68
N SER A 737 3.62 -30.53 12.93
CA SER A 737 4.38 -30.46 14.19
C SER A 737 3.49 -30.20 15.41
N GLU A 738 3.95 -30.58 16.60
CA GLU A 738 3.18 -30.39 17.84
C GLU A 738 2.78 -28.92 18.07
N ALA A 739 3.72 -27.99 17.87
CA ALA A 739 3.47 -26.57 18.05
C ALA A 739 2.39 -26.03 17.11
N LEU A 740 2.37 -26.50 15.85
CA LEU A 740 1.35 -26.11 14.86
C LEU A 740 0.01 -26.80 15.14
N ARG A 741 0.00 -28.07 15.55
CA ARG A 741 -1.24 -28.77 15.95
C ARG A 741 -1.93 -28.11 17.14
N ASN A 742 -1.18 -27.48 18.05
CA ASN A 742 -1.75 -26.75 19.20
C ASN A 742 -2.56 -25.51 18.78
N ILE A 743 -2.34 -24.97 17.59
CA ILE A 743 -3.17 -23.91 16.98
C ILE A 743 -4.18 -24.47 15.95
N GLY A 744 -4.41 -25.78 15.99
CA GLY A 744 -5.37 -26.48 15.14
C GLY A 744 -4.86 -26.88 13.76
N SER A 745 -3.56 -26.69 13.47
CA SER A 745 -2.99 -27.00 12.15
C SER A 745 -3.24 -28.45 11.74
N LYS A 746 -3.95 -28.62 10.62
CA LYS A 746 -4.20 -29.92 9.98
C LYS A 746 -4.13 -29.75 8.46
N PRO A 747 -3.36 -30.58 7.72
CA PRO A 747 -3.40 -30.54 6.26
C PRO A 747 -4.83 -30.69 5.75
N PHE A 748 -5.17 -30.00 4.67
CA PHE A 748 -6.45 -30.21 4.01
C PHE A 748 -6.59 -31.68 3.59
N THR A 749 -7.77 -32.26 3.81
CA THR A 749 -8.08 -33.64 3.41
C THR A 749 -8.69 -33.72 2.02
N THR A 750 -8.90 -32.59 1.35
CA THR A 750 -9.33 -32.52 -0.04
C THR A 750 -8.22 -32.99 -0.97
N VAL A 751 -8.64 -33.52 -2.12
CA VAL A 751 -7.73 -34.06 -3.13
C VAL A 751 -7.78 -33.15 -4.35
N TYR A 752 -6.61 -32.82 -4.89
CA TYR A 752 -6.54 -32.09 -6.16
C TYR A 752 -7.11 -32.95 -7.28
N PRO A 753 -8.06 -32.43 -8.10
CA PRO A 753 -8.62 -33.19 -9.21
C PRO A 753 -7.53 -33.77 -10.13
N GLY A 754 -7.63 -35.06 -10.43
CA GLY A 754 -6.63 -35.81 -11.23
C GLY A 754 -5.48 -36.40 -10.43
N CYS A 755 -5.48 -36.26 -9.10
CA CYS A 755 -4.45 -36.80 -8.20
C CYS A 755 -4.98 -37.92 -7.27
N GLU A 756 -6.19 -38.42 -7.50
CA GLU A 756 -6.88 -39.39 -6.64
C GLU A 756 -6.12 -40.71 -6.52
N ASP A 757 -5.58 -41.23 -7.64
CA ASP A 757 -4.86 -42.52 -7.68
C ASP A 757 -3.51 -42.49 -6.93
N VAL A 758 -3.00 -41.30 -6.63
CA VAL A 758 -1.68 -41.10 -6.01
C VAL A 758 -1.75 -40.45 -4.62
N MET A 759 -2.95 -40.21 -4.09
CA MET A 759 -3.15 -39.48 -2.83
C MET A 759 -2.47 -40.11 -1.59
N ASN A 760 -2.16 -41.41 -1.65
CA ASN A 760 -1.51 -42.15 -0.56
C ASN A 760 0.02 -42.18 -0.65
N ASP A 761 0.61 -41.58 -1.69
CA ASP A 761 2.05 -41.50 -1.92
C ASP A 761 2.45 -40.01 -2.01
N ASP A 762 2.97 -39.46 -0.91
CA ASP A 762 3.30 -38.03 -0.79
C ASP A 762 4.15 -37.52 -1.97
N ASP A 763 5.12 -38.32 -2.43
CA ASP A 763 5.99 -37.99 -3.55
C ASP A 763 5.20 -37.82 -4.84
N LYS A 764 4.36 -38.80 -5.17
CA LYS A 764 3.55 -38.75 -6.40
C LYS A 764 2.45 -37.70 -6.29
N TYR A 765 1.83 -37.58 -5.12
CA TYR A 765 0.77 -36.60 -4.87
C TYR A 765 1.28 -35.17 -5.00
N PHE A 766 2.42 -34.84 -4.39
CA PHE A 766 2.98 -33.49 -4.48
C PHE A 766 3.43 -33.12 -5.90
N ARG A 767 3.95 -34.09 -6.67
CA ARG A 767 4.22 -33.86 -8.11
C ARG A 767 2.93 -33.60 -8.89
N CYS A 768 1.87 -34.34 -8.62
CA CYS A 768 0.58 -34.13 -9.27
C CYS A 768 -0.02 -32.77 -8.92
N MET A 769 -0.02 -32.40 -7.64
CA MET A 769 -0.46 -31.09 -7.14
C MET A 769 0.30 -29.94 -7.79
N ALA A 770 1.63 -30.02 -7.85
CA ALA A 770 2.47 -28.99 -8.48
C ALA A 770 2.29 -28.88 -10.00
N ARG A 771 1.85 -29.96 -10.68
CA ARG A 771 1.41 -29.88 -12.09
C ARG A 771 0.02 -29.27 -12.23
N SER A 772 -0.81 -29.38 -11.20
CA SER A 772 -2.17 -28.84 -11.24
C SER A 772 -2.18 -27.33 -11.04
N ILE A 773 -1.66 -26.84 -9.91
CA ILE A 773 -1.67 -25.42 -9.57
C ILE A 773 -0.31 -25.01 -9.01
N ILE A 774 0.23 -23.94 -9.59
CA ILE A 774 1.33 -23.17 -9.02
C ILE A 774 0.94 -21.70 -8.97
N ILE A 775 1.70 -20.94 -8.19
CA ILE A 775 1.64 -19.48 -8.21
C ILE A 775 3.03 -18.93 -8.51
N THR A 776 3.09 -17.81 -9.23
CA THR A 776 4.30 -16.98 -9.23
C THR A 776 4.43 -16.27 -7.89
N THR A 777 5.66 -15.94 -7.52
CA THR A 777 5.97 -15.03 -6.40
C THR A 777 6.39 -13.65 -6.88
N ASN A 778 6.24 -13.38 -8.18
CA ASN A 778 6.43 -12.09 -8.86
C ASN A 778 7.87 -11.57 -8.81
N HIS A 779 8.82 -12.43 -9.16
CA HIS A 779 10.25 -12.16 -9.08
C HIS A 779 10.94 -12.26 -10.44
N GLN A 780 10.29 -11.82 -11.51
CA GLN A 780 10.80 -12.01 -12.87
C GLN A 780 12.12 -11.25 -13.12
N THR A 781 13.10 -11.90 -13.75
CA THR A 781 14.41 -11.33 -14.12
C THR A 781 14.93 -11.83 -15.48
N GLY A 782 16.05 -11.26 -15.96
CA GLY A 782 16.92 -11.91 -16.95
C GLY A 782 16.66 -11.60 -18.44
N THR A 783 15.55 -10.96 -18.80
CA THR A 783 15.17 -10.70 -20.20
C THR A 783 16.09 -9.73 -20.95
N ALA A 784 16.93 -8.96 -20.25
CA ALA A 784 17.98 -8.11 -20.82
C ALA A 784 19.33 -8.37 -20.13
N ARG A 785 19.64 -9.65 -19.93
CA ARG A 785 20.79 -10.19 -19.19
C ARG A 785 22.10 -9.43 -19.39
N MET A 786 22.72 -9.07 -18.27
CA MET A 786 24.09 -8.58 -18.18
C MET A 786 25.10 -9.72 -18.31
N GLY A 787 26.28 -9.44 -18.87
CA GLY A 787 27.36 -10.42 -18.93
C GLY A 787 28.57 -9.92 -19.70
N ASN A 788 29.41 -10.86 -20.13
CA ASN A 788 30.58 -10.53 -20.95
C ASN A 788 30.12 -9.92 -22.30
N PRO A 789 30.63 -8.75 -22.71
CA PRO A 789 30.28 -8.15 -24.00
C PRO A 789 30.47 -9.07 -25.22
N LEU A 790 31.40 -10.02 -25.12
CA LEU A 790 31.70 -11.01 -26.16
C LEU A 790 30.77 -12.23 -26.14
N ASP A 791 29.99 -12.44 -25.09
CA ASP A 791 29.02 -13.54 -25.03
C ASP A 791 27.80 -13.20 -25.92
N PRO A 792 27.43 -14.07 -26.87
CA PRO A 792 26.22 -13.87 -27.69
C PRO A 792 24.92 -13.86 -26.88
N ASN A 793 24.90 -14.46 -25.68
CA ASN A 793 23.74 -14.49 -24.79
C ASN A 793 23.62 -13.26 -23.88
N THR A 794 24.50 -12.27 -24.05
CA THR A 794 24.49 -11.01 -23.29
C THR A 794 23.77 -9.93 -24.08
N VAL A 795 22.88 -9.18 -23.41
CA VAL A 795 22.18 -8.00 -23.95
C VAL A 795 22.88 -6.71 -23.52
N VAL A 796 23.24 -6.61 -22.23
CA VAL A 796 23.96 -5.45 -21.68
C VAL A 796 25.33 -5.82 -21.13
N ASP A 797 26.30 -4.92 -21.26
CA ASP A 797 27.62 -5.13 -20.65
C ASP A 797 27.61 -4.93 -19.13
N PRO A 798 28.72 -5.15 -18.39
CA PRO A 798 28.76 -4.94 -16.94
C PRO A 798 28.57 -3.49 -16.49
N LYS A 799 28.60 -2.53 -17.42
CA LYS A 799 28.22 -1.13 -17.19
C LYS A 799 26.76 -0.88 -17.56
N LEU A 800 25.99 -1.92 -17.84
CA LEU A 800 24.57 -1.89 -18.19
C LEU A 800 24.26 -1.21 -19.53
N ARG A 801 25.26 -1.07 -20.41
CA ARG A 801 25.08 -0.50 -21.75
C ARG A 801 24.57 -1.56 -22.70
N VAL A 802 23.51 -1.25 -23.45
CA VAL A 802 22.99 -2.15 -24.49
C VAL A 802 24.05 -2.34 -25.56
N LYS A 803 24.39 -3.58 -25.87
CA LYS A 803 25.39 -3.90 -26.89
C LYS A 803 24.99 -3.26 -28.23
N THR A 804 25.99 -2.80 -28.98
CA THR A 804 25.86 -2.17 -30.31
C THR A 804 25.15 -0.81 -30.38
N ILE A 805 24.27 -0.48 -29.43
CA ILE A 805 23.52 0.79 -29.42
C ILE A 805 24.14 1.75 -28.40
N ARG A 806 24.72 2.84 -28.90
CA ARG A 806 25.29 3.90 -28.04
C ARG A 806 24.17 4.66 -27.33
N ASN A 807 24.48 5.22 -26.17
CA ASN A 807 23.60 6.09 -25.38
C ASN A 807 22.30 5.41 -24.92
N LEU A 808 22.31 4.08 -24.81
CA LEU A 808 21.19 3.28 -24.31
C LEU A 808 21.66 2.35 -23.19
N ARG A 809 20.95 2.39 -22.05
CA ARG A 809 21.17 1.48 -20.93
C ARG A 809 19.88 0.81 -20.47
N VAL A 810 20.03 -0.29 -19.75
CA VAL A 810 18.94 -0.94 -19.03
C VAL A 810 19.32 -1.02 -17.57
N VAL A 811 18.46 -0.53 -16.67
CA VAL A 811 18.67 -0.51 -15.23
C VAL A 811 17.36 -0.92 -14.57
N ASP A 812 17.13 -2.22 -14.46
CA ASP A 812 16.04 -2.85 -13.71
C ASP A 812 16.31 -4.36 -13.49
N ALA A 813 15.32 -5.13 -13.04
CA ALA A 813 15.46 -6.57 -12.79
C ALA A 813 15.80 -7.42 -14.03
N SER A 814 15.56 -6.90 -15.24
CA SER A 814 15.85 -7.61 -16.50
C SER A 814 17.34 -7.91 -16.70
N VAL A 815 18.23 -7.12 -16.08
CA VAL A 815 19.68 -7.28 -16.29
C VAL A 815 20.30 -8.37 -15.44
N MET A 816 19.61 -8.87 -14.41
CA MET A 816 20.17 -9.86 -13.49
C MET A 816 20.52 -11.16 -14.25
N PRO A 817 21.80 -11.59 -14.28
CA PRO A 817 22.24 -12.74 -15.09
C PRO A 817 21.65 -14.08 -14.66
N SER A 818 21.38 -14.23 -13.37
CA SER A 818 20.55 -15.26 -12.77
C SER A 818 19.75 -14.63 -11.65
N ILE A 819 18.58 -15.17 -11.34
CA ILE A 819 17.74 -14.67 -10.25
C ILE A 819 18.45 -14.83 -8.89
N PRO A 820 18.53 -13.79 -8.04
CA PRO A 820 19.04 -13.93 -6.67
C PRO A 820 18.18 -14.87 -5.85
N GLY A 821 18.77 -15.69 -4.96
CA GLY A 821 18.03 -16.57 -4.05
C GLY A 821 17.28 -15.81 -2.95
N GLY A 822 16.18 -15.14 -3.30
CA GLY A 822 15.30 -14.37 -2.43
C GLY A 822 14.41 -13.40 -3.21
N ASN A 823 13.71 -12.50 -2.53
CA ASN A 823 12.86 -11.49 -3.19
C ASN A 823 13.70 -10.47 -3.97
N THR A 824 13.21 -10.02 -5.13
CA THR A 824 14.03 -9.26 -6.10
C THR A 824 13.92 -7.74 -6.03
N ASN A 825 13.05 -7.18 -5.18
CA ASN A 825 12.84 -5.73 -5.09
C ASN A 825 14.10 -4.99 -4.60
N VAL A 826 14.69 -5.43 -3.48
CA VAL A 826 15.90 -4.81 -2.91
C VAL A 826 17.12 -5.03 -3.82
N PRO A 827 17.34 -6.22 -4.42
CA PRO A 827 18.34 -6.39 -5.49
C PRO A 827 18.15 -5.43 -6.67
N THR A 828 16.91 -5.15 -7.07
CA THR A 828 16.62 -4.20 -8.16
C THR A 828 17.00 -2.77 -7.79
N MET A 829 16.72 -2.34 -6.55
CA MET A 829 17.16 -1.04 -6.05
C MET A 829 18.69 -0.94 -5.94
N MET A 830 19.35 -2.03 -5.53
CA MET A 830 20.82 -2.10 -5.49
C MET A 830 21.43 -1.94 -6.89
N VAL A 831 20.87 -2.60 -7.91
CA VAL A 831 21.30 -2.44 -9.30
C VAL A 831 21.25 -0.97 -9.72
N ALA A 832 20.17 -0.26 -9.37
CA ALA A 832 20.01 1.15 -9.68
C ALA A 832 20.97 2.06 -8.89
N GLU A 833 21.19 1.77 -7.61
CA GLU A 833 22.18 2.48 -6.78
C GLU A 833 23.57 2.41 -7.40
N LYS A 834 24.01 1.20 -7.77
CA LYS A 834 25.31 0.99 -8.42
C LYS A 834 25.38 1.60 -9.81
N ALA A 835 24.33 1.46 -10.61
CA ALA A 835 24.24 2.09 -11.92
C ALA A 835 24.38 3.61 -11.84
N SER A 836 23.82 4.23 -10.80
CA SER A 836 23.91 5.68 -10.61
C SER A 836 25.37 6.16 -10.46
N ASP A 837 26.21 5.42 -9.75
CA ASP A 837 27.64 5.74 -9.62
C ASP A 837 28.37 5.56 -10.96
N ILE A 838 28.13 4.44 -11.66
CA ILE A 838 28.70 4.16 -12.99
C ILE A 838 28.39 5.28 -13.98
N ILE A 839 27.17 5.84 -13.94
CA ILE A 839 26.76 6.94 -14.84
C ILE A 839 27.38 8.25 -14.37
N LYS A 840 27.37 8.54 -13.07
CA LYS A 840 27.94 9.77 -12.50
C LYS A 840 29.44 9.92 -12.77
N GLU A 841 30.20 8.84 -12.83
CA GLU A 841 31.62 8.86 -13.21
C GLU A 841 31.87 9.49 -14.59
N THR A 842 30.88 9.46 -15.47
CA THR A 842 30.95 10.03 -16.82
C THR A 842 30.40 11.45 -16.91
N ILE A 843 29.73 11.94 -15.85
CA ILE A 843 29.26 13.33 -15.78
C ILE A 843 30.48 14.23 -15.56
N ARG A 844 30.50 15.35 -16.27
CA ARG A 844 31.45 16.45 -16.10
C ARG A 844 30.63 17.71 -15.89
N CYS A 845 30.65 18.25 -14.67
CA CYS A 845 30.08 19.57 -14.38
C CYS A 845 31.17 20.63 -14.52
N GLU A 846 30.83 21.85 -14.92
CA GLU A 846 31.83 22.94 -15.07
C GLU A 846 32.60 23.22 -13.77
N SER A 847 31.98 23.00 -12.60
CA SER A 847 32.61 23.13 -11.28
C SER A 847 33.71 22.11 -10.96
N ASP A 848 33.78 20.98 -11.68
CA ASP A 848 34.82 19.97 -11.45
C ASP A 848 36.18 20.38 -12.07
N ASN A 849 36.19 21.39 -12.95
CA ASN A 849 37.42 21.92 -13.56
C ASN A 849 38.18 22.91 -12.66
N ASP A 850 37.53 23.53 -11.66
CA ASP A 850 38.18 24.48 -10.74
C ASP A 850 39.00 23.81 -9.64
N MET A 851 38.85 22.49 -9.44
CA MET A 851 39.64 21.75 -8.44
C MET A 851 40.96 21.19 -9.00
N HIS A 852 41.10 21.12 -10.33
CA HIS A 852 42.35 20.71 -10.98
C HIS A 852 43.26 21.88 -11.37
N SER A 853 42.76 23.12 -11.36
CA SER A 853 43.58 24.33 -11.56
C SER A 853 44.30 24.79 -10.28
N VAL A 854 44.03 24.21 -9.11
CA VAL A 854 44.65 24.59 -7.81
C VAL A 854 45.78 23.62 -7.38
N VAL A 855 46.16 22.65 -8.23
CA VAL A 855 47.31 21.72 -7.96
C VAL A 855 48.47 21.97 -8.94
N GLN A 856 48.47 23.11 -9.63
CA GLN A 856 49.64 23.61 -10.36
C GLN A 856 49.87 25.10 -10.02
N GLU A 857 50.37 25.35 -8.81
CA GLU A 857 51.24 26.49 -8.50
C GLU A 857 52.20 26.12 -7.36
#